data_AF-A0A6F9DLU4-F1
#
_entry.id   AF-A0A6F9DLU4-F1
#
_cell.length_a   1.000
_cell.length_b   1.000
_cell.length_c   1.000
_cell.angle_alpha   90.00
_cell.angle_beta   90.00
_cell.angle_gamma   90.00
#
_symmetry.space_group_name_H-M   'P 1'
#
loop_
_entity.id
_entity.type
_entity.pdbx_description
1 polymer ?
#
loop_
_entity_poly.entity_id
_entity_poly.type
_entity_poly.pdbx_seq_one_letter_code
_entity_poly.pdbx_strand_id
1 'polypeptide(L)'
;MKHLQAVSNGVNGKATDDVTQNGRDVTQNGHVATKNVHDAIKNGHDVTQNGHMKAGSSNSDLPAGVSEMVDECFAPGVKGYFQRTTHLPVLQNTRMTSHKHNNGHHGNGTRAGNGRRKSLDSSAMDEQILRLVQTSWEIVLSFMGNESESLDKGQSTHLFETTIKERRQNFTAKNRSWHKPAHALIQRKSRTNDKRAASMYVTSQPNDDDTLMTLTRNTIANMTVLGKVRFLVMIGLENQNLRDEIYCQIIKQLVCNPTTRSISLGWILLSLVAGCFAPSKQISRFVETFLLEESNPWAEFCREKLRGVSVNGTRQTPPCSLELQAAKSRHRIRLPVICMDQSVRTIWSDSSTTAREMCQAMAAKNRLGDSFGFSLFLALDKKLVTLGNGGFYVMDAISQAEEFSRQNQVDEIWRIYFRREFFSPLDAFGIQDNQMKAWLTYSQICGGVQSEEHTCNTAQDLALLMSHQYCVRHGLLNIDSKRIFAVCQQNLPTSVFKEDRKKWCGMVEATLRALNKTTTGKTNKMGILQQVIKFAAKSFVRNFTKEFILTSFQPLDDDENQPGATNLKLKINHQLLSVMRDEYVINREKVTSHCEQRQIRGIPVANIETVQLIGKNPADHKLKLVMRDGSVYYVTSGQIAEIYEIVERFVDEWKSQTTNESQA
;
A
#
# COMPACT_ATOMS: atom_id res chain seq x y z
N MET A 1 16.80 -7.18 -57.02
CA MET A 1 17.88 -6.17 -57.04
C MET A 1 18.58 -6.26 -55.69
N LYS A 2 19.89 -6.57 -55.60
CA LYS A 2 20.99 -5.59 -55.50
C LYS A 2 20.71 -4.56 -54.39
N HIS A 3 21.40 -4.48 -53.24
CA HIS A 3 22.71 -4.99 -52.77
C HIS A 3 22.63 -5.32 -51.25
N LEU A 4 23.40 -6.19 -50.56
CA LEU A 4 24.60 -7.04 -50.80
C LEU A 4 25.88 -6.31 -51.24
N GLN A 5 26.97 -6.23 -50.47
CA GLN A 5 27.42 -6.95 -49.24
C GLN A 5 28.46 -6.04 -48.51
N ALA A 6 29.11 -6.34 -47.38
CA ALA A 6 29.31 -7.58 -46.60
C ALA A 6 29.21 -7.26 -45.07
N VAL A 7 29.75 -7.95 -44.05
CA VAL A 7 30.78 -9.02 -43.89
C VAL A 7 30.29 -10.05 -42.86
N SER A 8 30.71 -11.31 -43.00
CA SER A 8 30.66 -12.35 -41.95
C SER A 8 31.87 -13.30 -42.09
N ASN A 9 32.22 -13.99 -41.00
CA ASN A 9 33.03 -15.21 -40.94
C ASN A 9 32.84 -15.75 -39.51
N GLY A 10 32.05 -16.79 -39.28
CA GLY A 10 32.49 -18.19 -39.24
C GLY A 10 32.31 -18.69 -37.79
N VAL A 11 31.91 -19.93 -37.47
CA VAL A 11 32.04 -21.22 -38.17
C VAL A 11 30.73 -22.04 -38.04
N ASN A 12 30.49 -22.99 -38.94
CA ASN A 12 29.33 -23.91 -38.93
C ASN A 12 29.45 -25.06 -37.92
N GLY A 13 28.32 -25.58 -37.43
CA GLY A 13 28.24 -26.81 -36.64
C GLY A 13 26.85 -27.48 -36.63
N LYS A 14 26.71 -28.59 -37.37
CA LYS A 14 25.57 -29.55 -37.35
C LYS A 14 25.93 -30.73 -36.41
N ALA A 15 25.03 -31.55 -35.87
CA ALA A 15 23.56 -31.56 -35.73
C ALA A 15 23.14 -32.69 -34.73
N THR A 16 21.81 -32.88 -34.55
CA THR A 16 21.10 -34.09 -34.05
C THR A 16 21.40 -34.68 -32.66
N ASP A 17 20.32 -34.74 -31.87
CA ASP A 17 19.82 -35.88 -31.08
C ASP A 17 20.80 -36.81 -30.33
N ASP A 18 20.69 -36.84 -28.99
CA ASP A 18 20.25 -38.07 -28.30
C ASP A 18 19.59 -37.74 -26.92
N VAL A 19 19.12 -38.76 -26.21
CA VAL A 19 18.14 -38.68 -25.12
C VAL A 19 18.68 -39.19 -23.77
N THR A 20 18.14 -38.61 -22.69
CA THR A 20 18.10 -39.11 -21.29
C THR A 20 19.28 -38.94 -20.31
N GLN A 21 18.86 -38.80 -19.04
CA GLN A 21 19.52 -39.07 -17.76
C GLN A 21 20.48 -38.03 -17.13
N ASN A 22 20.41 -38.00 -15.79
CA ASN A 22 21.24 -37.25 -14.82
C ASN A 22 21.08 -35.72 -14.85
N GLY A 23 20.32 -35.07 -13.95
CA GLY A 23 19.57 -35.60 -12.81
C GLY A 23 20.23 -35.41 -11.44
N ARG A 24 21.34 -34.65 -11.33
CA ARG A 24 22.02 -34.36 -10.04
C ARG A 24 22.89 -33.09 -10.02
N ASP A 25 22.46 -31.98 -10.63
CA ASP A 25 23.31 -30.76 -10.75
C ASP A 25 22.65 -29.39 -10.45
N VAL A 26 21.42 -29.37 -9.92
CA VAL A 26 20.67 -28.12 -9.68
C VAL A 26 21.05 -27.44 -8.35
N THR A 27 21.81 -28.11 -7.48
CA THR A 27 22.13 -27.63 -6.12
C THR A 27 23.42 -26.80 -6.01
N GLN A 28 24.39 -26.93 -6.93
CA GLN A 28 25.63 -26.12 -6.88
C GLN A 28 25.49 -24.76 -7.59
N ASN A 29 24.83 -24.71 -8.76
CA ASN A 29 24.67 -23.46 -9.52
C ASN A 29 23.87 -22.38 -8.76
N GLY A 30 23.01 -22.78 -7.81
CA GLY A 30 22.33 -21.85 -6.89
C GLY A 30 23.27 -21.15 -5.89
N HIS A 31 24.40 -21.76 -5.52
CA HIS A 31 25.39 -21.17 -4.61
C HIS A 31 26.43 -20.29 -5.33
N VAL A 32 26.71 -20.56 -6.61
CA VAL A 32 27.60 -19.70 -7.42
C VAL A 32 26.90 -18.38 -7.76
N ALA A 33 25.60 -18.43 -8.09
CA ALA A 33 24.80 -17.23 -8.36
C ALA A 33 24.71 -16.27 -7.16
N THR A 34 24.57 -16.78 -5.93
CA THR A 34 24.54 -15.94 -4.73
C THR A 34 25.92 -15.37 -4.39
N LYS A 35 27.00 -16.14 -4.59
CA LYS A 35 28.37 -15.64 -4.40
C LYS A 35 28.70 -14.48 -5.36
N ASN A 36 28.40 -14.63 -6.64
CA ASN A 36 28.65 -13.60 -7.65
C ASN A 36 27.85 -12.30 -7.37
N VAL A 37 26.64 -12.40 -6.79
CA VAL A 37 25.90 -11.20 -6.32
C VAL A 37 26.55 -10.59 -5.08
N HIS A 38 27.09 -11.39 -4.16
CA HIS A 38 27.74 -10.90 -2.95
C HIS A 38 29.08 -10.20 -3.26
N ASP A 39 29.86 -10.74 -4.19
CA ASP A 39 31.13 -10.15 -4.64
C ASP A 39 30.89 -8.93 -5.56
N ALA A 40 29.80 -8.91 -6.35
CA ALA A 40 29.37 -7.70 -7.07
C ALA A 40 28.88 -6.58 -6.13
N ILE A 41 28.32 -6.91 -4.97
CA ILE A 41 27.98 -5.93 -3.92
C ILE A 41 29.26 -5.39 -3.28
N LYS A 42 30.23 -6.24 -2.92
CA LYS A 42 31.53 -5.79 -2.40
C LYS A 42 32.29 -4.89 -3.37
N ASN A 43 32.37 -5.27 -4.64
CA ASN A 43 33.10 -4.52 -5.66
C ASN A 43 32.34 -3.31 -6.21
N GLY A 44 31.11 -3.06 -5.74
CA GLY A 44 30.37 -1.81 -5.99
C GLY A 44 30.75 -0.66 -5.05
N HIS A 45 31.58 -0.91 -4.03
CA HIS A 45 31.94 0.06 -2.98
C HIS A 45 33.13 0.98 -3.34
N ASP A 46 33.35 1.33 -4.61
CA ASP A 46 34.41 2.29 -4.98
C ASP A 46 34.05 3.20 -6.19
N VAL A 47 32.85 3.80 -6.15
CA VAL A 47 32.47 4.91 -7.04
C VAL A 47 31.97 6.10 -6.21
N THR A 48 32.85 6.60 -5.34
CA THR A 48 32.71 7.93 -4.73
C THR A 48 33.04 9.01 -5.75
N GLN A 49 32.09 9.30 -6.65
CA GLN A 49 32.18 10.52 -7.47
C GLN A 49 32.14 11.75 -6.55
N ASN A 50 33.33 12.33 -6.32
CA ASN A 50 33.53 13.51 -5.50
C ASN A 50 32.95 14.77 -6.17
N GLY A 51 31.63 14.92 -6.08
CA GLY A 51 30.99 16.23 -6.21
C GLY A 51 31.45 17.12 -5.05
N HIS A 52 32.43 18.00 -5.30
CA HIS A 52 32.93 18.94 -4.31
C HIS A 52 31.79 19.86 -3.81
N MET A 53 31.27 19.58 -2.63
CA MET A 53 30.44 20.53 -1.89
C MET A 53 31.32 21.73 -1.50
N LYS A 54 31.06 22.90 -2.10
CA LYS A 54 31.71 24.15 -1.72
C LYS A 54 31.28 24.54 -0.30
N ALA A 55 32.22 24.50 0.64
CA ALA A 55 31.99 25.03 1.98
C ALA A 55 32.39 26.51 2.02
N GLY A 56 31.46 27.36 2.45
CA GLY A 56 31.71 28.78 2.74
C GLY A 56 31.44 29.74 1.58
N SER A 57 30.38 30.52 1.74
CA SER A 57 30.14 31.80 1.08
C SER A 57 29.53 32.78 2.10
N SER A 58 29.60 34.08 1.85
CA SER A 58 29.03 35.10 2.74
C SER A 58 27.52 35.25 2.54
N ASN A 59 26.83 35.97 3.45
CA ASN A 59 25.40 36.31 3.33
C ASN A 59 25.01 37.04 2.02
N SER A 60 25.99 37.48 1.23
CA SER A 60 25.82 38.04 -0.13
C SER A 60 25.49 37.00 -1.20
N ASP A 61 25.78 35.73 -0.94
CA ASP A 61 25.86 34.67 -1.96
C ASP A 61 24.82 33.55 -1.70
N LEU A 62 23.65 33.93 -1.18
CA LEU A 62 22.53 33.00 -0.99
C LEU A 62 21.90 32.63 -2.35
N PRO A 63 21.40 31.39 -2.53
CA PRO A 63 20.50 31.07 -3.65
C PRO A 63 19.31 32.05 -3.66
N ALA A 64 18.86 32.53 -4.82
CA ALA A 64 17.81 33.53 -4.92
C ALA A 64 16.48 33.03 -4.34
N GLY A 65 16.17 31.73 -4.49
CA GLY A 65 15.01 31.12 -3.83
C GLY A 65 15.11 31.15 -2.30
N VAL A 66 16.32 31.11 -1.74
CA VAL A 66 16.56 31.29 -0.30
C VAL A 66 16.55 32.77 0.08
N SER A 67 17.06 33.68 -0.76
CA SER A 67 16.99 35.13 -0.51
C SER A 67 15.55 35.62 -0.52
N GLU A 68 14.75 35.26 -1.54
CA GLU A 68 13.30 35.51 -1.58
C GLU A 68 12.59 34.91 -0.36
N MET A 69 12.93 33.67 0.02
CA MET A 69 12.37 33.07 1.23
C MET A 69 12.74 33.87 2.48
N VAL A 70 13.97 34.39 2.59
CA VAL A 70 14.40 35.23 3.72
C VAL A 70 13.68 36.59 3.72
N ASP A 71 13.56 37.25 2.57
CA ASP A 71 12.94 38.56 2.46
C ASP A 71 11.40 38.51 2.60
N GLU A 72 10.74 37.42 2.20
CA GLU A 72 9.30 37.24 2.40
C GLU A 72 8.93 36.52 3.71
N CYS A 73 9.69 35.52 4.17
CA CYS A 73 9.31 34.72 5.36
C CYS A 73 10.10 35.07 6.62
N PHE A 74 11.26 35.75 6.51
CA PHE A 74 12.16 36.04 7.63
C PHE A 74 12.32 37.54 7.93
N ALA A 75 11.79 38.43 7.08
CA ALA A 75 11.95 39.88 7.22
C ALA A 75 11.16 40.51 8.39
N PRO A 76 11.68 41.59 9.02
CA PRO A 76 11.08 42.18 10.23
C PRO A 76 9.63 42.65 10.10
N GLY A 77 9.21 43.10 8.90
CA GLY A 77 7.83 43.54 8.63
C GLY A 77 6.88 42.38 8.32
N VAL A 78 7.35 41.33 7.63
CA VAL A 78 6.51 40.20 7.20
C VAL A 78 6.26 39.20 8.34
N LYS A 79 6.97 39.35 9.46
CA LYS A 79 6.55 38.86 10.79
C LYS A 79 5.05 39.09 11.05
N GLY A 80 4.52 40.25 10.62
CA GLY A 80 3.10 40.58 10.73
C GLY A 80 2.18 39.89 9.72
N TYR A 81 2.67 39.33 8.61
CA TYR A 81 1.86 38.52 7.69
C TYR A 81 1.58 37.16 8.32
N PHE A 82 2.64 36.42 8.69
CA PHE A 82 2.52 35.14 9.38
C PHE A 82 1.67 35.30 10.65
N GLN A 83 2.00 36.23 11.56
CA GLN A 83 1.18 36.53 12.76
C GLN A 83 -0.30 36.89 12.52
N ARG A 84 -0.73 37.18 11.28
CA ARG A 84 -2.15 37.46 10.92
C ARG A 84 -2.81 36.37 10.07
N THR A 85 -2.06 35.43 9.50
CA THR A 85 -2.57 34.43 8.56
C THR A 85 -2.27 32.99 8.97
N THR A 86 -1.22 32.77 9.77
CA THR A 86 -0.83 31.47 10.31
C THR A 86 -0.22 31.64 11.72
N HIS A 87 -0.83 31.03 12.74
CA HIS A 87 -0.37 31.12 14.15
C HIS A 87 0.93 30.33 14.38
N LEU A 88 2.03 30.74 13.74
CA LEU A 88 3.27 29.98 13.60
C LEU A 88 4.50 30.79 14.05
N PRO A 89 5.22 30.36 15.10
CA PRO A 89 6.33 31.07 15.71
C PRO A 89 7.71 30.75 15.09
N VAL A 90 7.78 30.64 13.75
CA VAL A 90 8.97 30.28 12.95
C VAL A 90 10.24 31.01 13.39
N LEU A 91 10.13 32.31 13.72
CA LEU A 91 11.26 33.20 13.98
C LEU A 91 11.01 34.17 15.12
N GLN A 92 11.43 33.80 16.34
CA GLN A 92 11.71 34.78 17.40
C GLN A 92 13.10 34.65 18.06
N ASN A 93 13.73 33.46 18.08
CA ASN A 93 15.01 33.25 18.79
C ASN A 93 16.15 32.61 17.97
N THR A 94 15.89 32.04 16.79
CA THR A 94 16.87 31.28 15.99
C THR A 94 17.83 32.20 15.21
N ARG A 95 18.72 32.89 15.94
CA ARG A 95 19.82 33.71 15.39
C ARG A 95 20.67 32.89 14.42
N MET A 96 20.99 33.45 13.26
CA MET A 96 22.09 32.95 12.42
C MET A 96 23.42 33.39 13.04
N THR A 97 23.92 32.61 14.00
CA THR A 97 25.26 32.76 14.57
C THR A 97 26.04 31.47 14.40
N SER A 98 27.00 31.48 13.48
CA SER A 98 28.11 30.53 13.51
C SER A 98 28.78 30.58 14.88
N HIS A 99 29.09 29.42 15.46
CA HIS A 99 29.64 29.35 16.82
C HIS A 99 31.07 29.91 16.88
N LYS A 100 31.19 31.17 17.28
CA LYS A 100 32.29 31.63 18.12
C LYS A 100 31.82 31.62 19.57
N HIS A 101 32.38 30.71 20.38
CA HIS A 101 32.24 30.78 21.83
C HIS A 101 32.80 32.11 22.34
N ASN A 102 32.06 32.79 23.22
CA ASN A 102 32.67 33.69 24.19
C ASN A 102 31.76 33.85 25.43
N ASN A 103 32.37 33.94 26.62
CA ASN A 103 31.65 34.11 27.89
C ASN A 103 31.30 35.59 28.13
N GLY A 104 30.17 35.91 28.77
CA GLY A 104 29.71 37.30 28.82
C GLY A 104 28.53 37.69 29.74
N HIS A 105 28.61 37.39 31.04
CA HIS A 105 28.00 38.16 32.14
C HIS A 105 26.46 38.30 32.28
N HIS A 106 26.04 38.72 33.48
CA HIS A 106 24.64 38.94 33.89
C HIS A 106 24.14 40.37 33.59
N GLY A 107 22.83 40.50 33.42
CA GLY A 107 22.06 41.75 33.53
C GLY A 107 20.71 41.48 34.20
N ASN A 108 20.22 42.38 35.04
CA ASN A 108 19.10 42.13 35.96
C ASN A 108 17.98 43.17 35.81
N GLY A 109 16.72 42.79 36.13
CA GLY A 109 15.54 43.66 36.10
C GLY A 109 14.54 43.37 34.95
N THR A 110 13.25 43.70 35.06
CA THR A 110 12.48 44.27 36.21
C THR A 110 11.01 43.82 36.12
N ARG A 111 10.26 43.83 37.24
CA ARG A 111 8.94 43.17 37.37
C ARG A 111 7.76 44.17 37.41
N ALA A 112 6.91 44.16 36.38
CA ALA A 112 5.56 44.74 36.33
C ALA A 112 4.77 44.09 35.17
N GLY A 113 3.44 43.99 35.12
CA GLY A 113 2.38 44.31 36.10
C GLY A 113 1.03 43.75 35.58
N ASN A 114 0.06 43.46 36.45
CA ASN A 114 -1.17 42.72 36.06
C ASN A 114 -2.08 43.49 35.08
N GLY A 115 -2.64 42.80 34.08
CA GLY A 115 -3.65 43.39 33.18
C GLY A 115 -4.45 42.40 32.32
N ARG A 116 -5.73 42.20 32.68
CA ARG A 116 -6.83 41.56 31.90
C ARG A 116 -6.66 40.08 31.50
N ARG A 117 -7.49 39.23 32.12
CA ARG A 117 -7.83 37.89 31.60
C ARG A 117 -8.42 38.02 30.18
N LYS A 118 -7.85 37.31 29.21
CA LYS A 118 -8.45 36.98 27.91
C LYS A 118 -8.50 35.45 27.78
N SER A 119 -9.52 34.95 27.08
CA SER A 119 -9.64 33.61 26.44
C SER A 119 -8.52 32.62 26.77
N LEU A 120 -8.77 31.69 27.71
CA LEU A 120 -7.80 30.64 28.05
C LEU A 120 -7.64 29.62 26.91
N ASP A 121 -8.72 29.23 26.22
CA ASP A 121 -8.69 28.21 25.17
C ASP A 121 -7.77 28.56 24.00
N SER A 122 -7.77 29.82 23.55
CA SER A 122 -6.88 30.24 22.45
C SER A 122 -5.41 30.28 22.88
N SER A 123 -5.13 30.69 24.12
CA SER A 123 -3.75 30.83 24.62
C SER A 123 -3.06 29.47 24.81
N ALA A 124 -3.80 28.42 25.16
CA ALA A 124 -3.26 27.08 25.31
C ALA A 124 -2.89 26.46 23.95
N MET A 125 -3.74 26.66 22.92
CA MET A 125 -3.48 26.22 21.55
C MET A 125 -2.23 26.88 20.95
N ASP A 126 -2.07 28.20 21.14
CA ASP A 126 -0.87 28.93 20.72
C ASP A 126 0.40 28.39 21.42
N GLU A 127 0.33 28.05 22.72
CA GLU A 127 1.47 27.46 23.45
C GLU A 127 1.80 26.03 23.00
N GLN A 128 0.80 25.21 22.69
CA GLN A 128 0.99 23.86 22.15
C GLN A 128 1.75 23.91 20.81
N ILE A 129 1.35 24.82 19.91
CA ILE A 129 2.01 25.02 18.61
C ILE A 129 3.46 25.50 18.82
N LEU A 130 3.70 26.45 19.74
CA LEU A 130 5.04 26.88 20.15
C LEU A 130 5.95 25.71 20.60
N ARG A 131 5.41 24.79 21.41
CA ARG A 131 6.16 23.60 21.88
C ARG A 131 6.49 22.63 20.75
N LEU A 132 5.54 22.37 19.84
CA LEU A 132 5.76 21.51 18.68
C LEU A 132 6.83 22.07 17.74
N VAL A 133 6.86 23.40 17.53
CA VAL A 133 7.90 24.09 16.74
C VAL A 133 9.29 23.97 17.36
N GLN A 134 9.41 24.12 18.68
CA GLN A 134 10.69 23.90 19.36
C GLN A 134 11.11 22.42 19.29
N THR A 135 10.16 21.50 19.43
CA THR A 135 10.42 20.05 19.36
C THR A 135 10.88 19.63 17.95
N SER A 136 10.27 20.15 16.89
CA SER A 136 10.71 19.90 15.51
C SER A 136 12.14 20.42 15.29
N TRP A 137 12.45 21.62 15.77
CA TRP A 137 13.80 22.20 15.67
C TRP A 137 14.86 21.36 16.39
N GLU A 138 14.57 20.92 17.62
CA GLU A 138 15.48 20.09 18.40
C GLU A 138 15.65 18.68 17.79
N ILE A 139 14.63 18.15 17.12
CA ILE A 139 14.73 16.91 16.31
C ILE A 139 15.58 17.12 15.05
N VAL A 140 15.39 18.23 14.30
CA VAL A 140 16.20 18.56 13.12
C VAL A 140 17.69 18.67 13.51
N LEU A 141 18.00 19.42 14.56
CA LEU A 141 19.37 19.53 15.08
C LEU A 141 19.93 18.17 15.55
N SER A 142 19.15 17.38 16.30
CA SER A 142 19.61 16.07 16.79
C SER A 142 19.78 15.04 15.67
N PHE A 143 18.97 15.10 14.61
CA PHE A 143 19.15 14.27 13.43
C PHE A 143 20.43 14.65 12.67
N MET A 144 20.65 15.94 12.43
CA MET A 144 21.78 16.47 11.65
C MET A 144 23.11 16.52 12.43
N GLY A 145 23.08 16.30 13.75
CA GLY A 145 24.24 16.21 14.64
C GLY A 145 24.51 14.82 15.24
N ASN A 146 23.73 13.79 14.92
CA ASN A 146 23.94 12.43 15.46
C ASN A 146 25.20 11.79 14.81
N GLU A 147 26.34 11.85 15.49
CA GLU A 147 27.60 11.27 14.99
C GLU A 147 27.68 9.74 15.12
N SER A 148 27.00 9.16 16.12
CA SER A 148 27.26 7.81 16.64
C SER A 148 26.27 6.71 16.22
N GLU A 149 25.10 7.03 15.69
CA GLU A 149 24.10 6.01 15.33
C GLU A 149 24.30 5.49 13.90
N SER A 150 24.65 4.20 13.76
CA SER A 150 24.75 3.54 12.46
C SER A 150 23.40 3.57 11.74
N LEU A 151 23.44 4.01 10.48
CA LEU A 151 22.29 4.10 9.60
C LEU A 151 21.92 2.75 8.96
N ASP A 152 22.63 1.67 9.27
CA ASP A 152 22.72 0.49 8.41
C ASP A 152 21.66 -0.59 8.73
N LYS A 153 20.82 -0.36 9.74
CA LYS A 153 19.61 -1.16 10.01
C LYS A 153 18.51 -0.84 8.98
N GLY A 154 18.66 -1.37 7.76
CA GLY A 154 17.66 -1.33 6.70
C GLY A 154 17.73 -2.59 5.83
N GLN A 155 16.56 -3.11 5.41
CA GLN A 155 16.39 -4.43 4.81
C GLN A 155 16.86 -5.58 5.71
N SER A 156 15.97 -6.07 6.57
CA SER A 156 16.05 -7.44 7.08
C SER A 156 15.91 -8.42 5.89
N THR A 157 16.99 -9.12 5.54
CA THR A 157 17.02 -10.06 4.41
C THR A 157 16.08 -11.26 4.60
N HIS A 158 15.68 -11.57 5.84
CA HIS A 158 14.71 -12.61 6.16
C HIS A 158 13.34 -12.42 5.49
N LEU A 159 12.99 -11.19 5.05
CA LEU A 159 11.78 -10.95 4.22
C LEU A 159 11.74 -11.83 2.95
N PHE A 160 12.90 -12.19 2.40
CA PHE A 160 13.01 -13.02 1.18
C PHE A 160 13.02 -14.53 1.46
N GLU A 161 13.50 -14.95 2.64
CA GLU A 161 13.90 -16.35 2.94
C GLU A 161 12.73 -17.26 3.39
N THR A 162 11.52 -16.70 3.49
CA THR A 162 10.34 -17.38 4.02
C THR A 162 9.85 -18.52 3.12
N THR A 163 9.55 -19.70 3.67
CA THR A 163 9.16 -20.88 2.86
C THR A 163 7.76 -20.76 2.26
N ILE A 164 7.49 -21.51 1.19
CA ILE A 164 6.15 -21.61 0.58
C ILE A 164 5.10 -22.09 1.61
N LYS A 165 5.51 -22.85 2.63
CA LYS A 165 4.61 -23.31 3.71
C LYS A 165 4.14 -22.15 4.59
N GLU A 166 5.03 -21.27 5.04
CA GLU A 166 4.66 -20.05 5.78
C GLU A 166 3.82 -19.11 4.93
N ARG A 167 4.22 -18.88 3.66
CA ARG A 167 3.50 -18.01 2.71
C ARG A 167 2.04 -18.42 2.53
N ARG A 168 1.71 -19.70 2.72
CA ARG A 168 0.35 -20.26 2.66
C ARG A 168 -0.41 -20.20 3.99
N GLN A 169 0.27 -20.13 5.14
CA GLN A 169 -0.39 -19.99 6.45
C GLN A 169 -1.06 -18.62 6.62
N ASN A 170 -0.60 -17.59 5.92
CA ASN A 170 -1.19 -16.24 5.92
C ASN A 170 -2.58 -16.14 5.23
N PHE A 171 -3.08 -17.21 4.60
CA PHE A 171 -4.37 -17.19 3.90
C PHE A 171 -5.56 -17.62 4.77
N THR A 172 -5.34 -18.24 5.93
CA THR A 172 -6.42 -18.85 6.73
C THR A 172 -7.19 -17.85 7.60
N ALA A 173 -6.58 -16.73 8.01
CA ALA A 173 -7.19 -15.78 8.93
C ALA A 173 -7.83 -14.59 8.20
N LYS A 174 -9.09 -14.76 7.77
CA LYS A 174 -9.94 -13.63 7.35
C LYS A 174 -10.46 -12.83 8.56
N ASN A 175 -10.77 -11.56 8.33
CA ASN A 175 -11.48 -10.64 9.25
C ASN A 175 -10.79 -10.36 10.61
N ARG A 176 -9.53 -9.90 10.58
CA ARG A 176 -8.99 -9.01 11.60
C ARG A 176 -8.13 -7.92 10.94
N SER A 177 -8.75 -6.81 10.53
CA SER A 177 -8.03 -5.69 9.91
C SER A 177 -7.07 -5.03 10.91
N TRP A 178 -5.90 -4.64 10.43
CA TRP A 178 -5.01 -3.72 11.16
C TRP A 178 -5.53 -2.28 11.11
N HIS A 179 -6.28 -1.92 10.07
CA HIS A 179 -6.90 -0.62 9.91
C HIS A 179 -8.29 -0.57 10.56
N LYS A 180 -8.54 0.45 11.38
CA LYS A 180 -9.76 1.25 11.26
C LYS A 180 -9.53 2.23 10.09
N PRO A 181 -10.52 2.62 9.27
CA PRO A 181 -10.32 3.69 8.29
C PRO A 181 -10.18 5.05 8.98
N ALA A 182 -9.29 5.92 8.51
CA ALA A 182 -9.19 7.30 9.03
C ALA A 182 -10.54 8.06 8.89
N HIS A 183 -11.27 7.79 7.80
CA HIS A 183 -12.59 8.36 7.54
C HIS A 183 -13.67 7.93 8.56
N ALA A 184 -13.43 6.91 9.40
CA ALA A 184 -14.33 6.49 10.47
C ALA A 184 -14.18 7.29 11.77
N LEU A 185 -13.18 8.18 11.88
CA LEU A 185 -12.96 9.03 13.06
C LEU A 185 -13.80 10.33 13.04
N ILE A 186 -14.41 10.68 11.91
CA ILE A 186 -15.12 11.97 11.73
C ILE A 186 -16.50 11.99 12.43
N GLN A 187 -17.10 10.83 12.77
CA GLN A 187 -18.43 10.76 13.38
C GLN A 187 -18.52 9.80 14.57
N ARG A 188 -17.97 10.18 15.74
CA ARG A 188 -18.44 9.67 17.05
C ARG A 188 -18.01 10.53 18.25
N LYS A 189 -18.78 11.58 18.56
CA LYS A 189 -18.81 12.21 19.90
C LYS A 189 -20.03 11.67 20.68
N SER A 190 -19.86 10.56 21.41
CA SER A 190 -20.77 10.18 22.52
C SER A 190 -20.10 9.19 23.48
N ARG A 191 -20.63 9.09 24.69
CA ARG A 191 -20.08 8.36 25.85
C ARG A 191 -20.52 6.88 25.88
N THR A 192 -19.62 6.00 26.30
CA THR A 192 -19.82 5.07 27.43
C THR A 192 -18.47 4.48 27.89
N ASN A 193 -18.39 4.03 29.15
CA ASN A 193 -17.21 3.38 29.71
C ASN A 193 -17.19 1.89 29.34
N ASP A 194 -16.15 1.41 28.65
CA ASP A 194 -15.80 -0.01 28.70
C ASP A 194 -14.29 -0.23 28.54
N LYS A 195 -13.63 -0.78 29.57
CA LYS A 195 -12.18 -0.73 29.75
C LYS A 195 -11.45 -2.00 29.26
N ARG A 196 -11.61 -2.40 27.98
CA ARG A 196 -10.76 -3.43 27.35
C ARG A 196 -10.78 -3.51 25.80
N ALA A 197 -10.79 -2.37 25.09
CA ALA A 197 -10.74 -2.35 23.62
C ALA A 197 -10.02 -1.14 22.96
N ALA A 198 -8.89 -0.68 23.49
CA ALA A 198 -8.03 0.29 22.79
C ALA A 198 -7.38 -0.39 21.57
N SER A 199 -7.86 -0.18 20.34
CA SER A 199 -7.77 1.01 19.49
C SER A 199 -6.41 1.16 18.81
N MET A 200 -6.32 0.57 17.62
CA MET A 200 -5.12 0.42 16.79
C MET A 200 -4.87 1.65 15.88
N TYR A 201 -5.02 2.82 16.47
CA TYR A 201 -4.43 4.07 16.00
C TYR A 201 -3.78 4.68 17.24
N VAL A 202 -2.49 4.97 17.19
CA VAL A 202 -1.88 5.91 18.14
C VAL A 202 -2.09 7.32 17.59
N THR A 203 -3.36 7.73 17.56
CA THR A 203 -3.66 8.90 18.38
C THR A 203 -3.68 8.40 19.82
N SER A 204 -2.84 8.97 20.68
CA SER A 204 -3.00 8.80 22.12
C SER A 204 -4.46 9.12 22.48
N GLN A 205 -5.16 8.19 23.14
CA GLN A 205 -6.49 8.50 23.68
C GLN A 205 -6.33 9.71 24.62
N PRO A 206 -7.06 10.83 24.41
CA PRO A 206 -6.82 12.09 25.12
C PRO A 206 -7.41 12.05 26.55
N ASN A 207 -6.87 11.14 27.36
CA ASN A 207 -6.91 11.20 28.82
C ASN A 207 -5.56 11.70 29.37
N ASP A 208 -4.47 11.54 28.61
CA ASP A 208 -3.12 12.02 28.91
C ASP A 208 -2.66 13.00 27.81
N ASP A 209 -3.28 14.19 27.77
CA ASP A 209 -3.01 15.29 26.84
C ASP A 209 -1.52 15.74 26.86
N ASP A 210 -0.83 15.43 27.96
CA ASP A 210 0.58 15.71 28.22
C ASP A 210 1.55 14.83 27.40
N THR A 211 1.09 13.72 26.81
CA THR A 211 1.97 12.72 26.16
C THR A 211 2.65 13.26 24.90
N LEU A 212 2.03 14.22 24.20
CA LEU A 212 2.61 14.90 23.05
C LEU A 212 3.44 16.16 23.44
N MET A 213 3.36 16.59 24.71
CA MET A 213 3.69 17.96 25.11
C MET A 213 5.14 18.22 25.54
N THR A 214 5.91 17.19 25.94
CA THR A 214 7.28 17.38 26.45
C THR A 214 8.25 16.25 26.11
N LEU A 215 8.65 16.12 24.82
CA LEU A 215 9.89 15.40 24.51
C LEU A 215 11.09 16.24 24.99
N THR A 216 11.72 15.84 26.10
CA THR A 216 12.94 16.51 26.57
C THR A 216 14.10 16.30 25.58
N ARG A 217 15.09 17.20 25.57
CA ARG A 217 16.33 17.04 24.77
C ARG A 217 17.02 15.70 24.99
N ASN A 218 16.99 15.18 26.22
CA ASN A 218 17.55 13.87 26.54
C ASN A 218 16.73 12.73 25.92
N THR A 219 15.40 12.85 25.91
CA THR A 219 14.50 11.93 25.20
C THR A 219 14.78 11.97 23.70
N ILE A 220 14.86 13.16 23.10
CA ILE A 220 15.15 13.34 21.67
C ILE A 220 16.50 12.75 21.32
N ALA A 221 17.57 13.04 22.07
CA ALA A 221 18.90 12.49 21.82
C ALA A 221 18.89 10.96 21.75
N ASN A 222 18.19 10.32 22.69
CA ASN A 222 18.05 8.86 22.81
C ASN A 222 17.08 8.21 21.81
N MET A 223 16.33 8.98 21.01
CA MET A 223 15.50 8.42 19.93
C MET A 223 16.38 7.92 18.78
N THR A 224 16.02 6.78 18.20
CA THR A 224 16.67 6.27 16.98
C THR A 224 16.45 7.21 15.80
N VAL A 225 17.32 7.14 14.79
CA VAL A 225 17.20 7.92 13.54
C VAL A 225 15.79 7.80 12.92
N LEU A 226 15.24 6.58 12.87
CA LEU A 226 13.89 6.35 12.33
C LEU A 226 12.80 6.93 13.24
N GLY A 227 12.97 6.87 14.56
CA GLY A 227 12.08 7.52 15.52
C GLY A 227 12.04 9.05 15.35
N LYS A 228 13.22 9.68 15.18
CA LYS A 228 13.37 11.12 14.94
C LYS A 228 12.61 11.56 13.68
N VAL A 229 12.84 10.87 12.55
CA VAL A 229 12.10 11.13 11.29
C VAL A 229 10.61 10.91 11.46
N ARG A 230 10.21 9.81 12.11
CA ARG A 230 8.79 9.48 12.30
C ARG A 230 8.06 10.56 13.09
N PHE A 231 8.63 11.03 14.20
CA PHE A 231 8.03 12.08 15.01
C PHE A 231 7.97 13.42 14.24
N LEU A 232 9.06 13.84 13.58
CA LEU A 232 9.08 15.08 12.79
C LEU A 232 8.01 15.09 11.69
N VAL A 233 7.87 14.00 10.95
CA VAL A 233 6.84 13.90 9.91
C VAL A 233 5.43 13.83 10.50
N MET A 234 5.25 13.15 11.65
CA MET A 234 3.95 13.09 12.34
C MET A 234 3.43 14.48 12.72
N ILE A 235 4.30 15.37 13.23
CA ILE A 235 3.95 16.78 13.51
C ILE A 235 3.31 17.44 12.28
N GLY A 236 3.95 17.35 11.11
CA GLY A 236 3.46 17.98 9.87
C GLY A 236 2.28 17.25 9.19
N LEU A 237 2.10 15.95 9.45
CA LEU A 237 0.92 15.21 9.00
C LEU A 237 -0.33 15.65 9.78
N GLU A 238 -0.24 15.68 11.11
CA GLU A 238 -1.34 16.07 12.00
C GLU A 238 -1.63 17.58 11.94
N ASN A 239 -0.58 18.41 11.90
CA ASN A 239 -0.67 19.86 11.93
C ASN A 239 -0.25 20.44 10.57
N GLN A 240 -1.21 20.60 9.65
CA GLN A 240 -0.92 21.04 8.28
C GLN A 240 -0.20 22.40 8.21
N ASN A 241 -0.47 23.29 9.17
CA ASN A 241 0.21 24.58 9.31
C ASN A 241 1.71 24.44 9.59
N LEU A 242 2.14 23.40 10.32
CA LEU A 242 3.55 23.19 10.69
C LEU A 242 4.42 22.61 9.57
N ARG A 243 3.83 22.26 8.42
CA ARG A 243 4.58 21.76 7.26
C ARG A 243 5.61 22.78 6.77
N ASP A 244 5.16 24.01 6.60
CA ASP A 244 5.97 25.13 6.11
C ASP A 244 7.15 25.42 7.05
N GLU A 245 6.91 25.33 8.37
CA GLU A 245 7.97 25.49 9.36
C GLU A 245 8.99 24.34 9.29
N ILE A 246 8.55 23.09 9.14
CA ILE A 246 9.48 21.95 8.98
C ILE A 246 10.36 22.13 7.73
N TYR A 247 9.82 22.64 6.62
CA TYR A 247 10.61 23.01 5.44
C TYR A 247 11.60 24.14 5.73
N CYS A 248 11.15 25.24 6.37
CA CYS A 248 12.00 26.37 6.72
C CYS A 248 13.14 25.98 7.66
N GLN A 249 12.87 25.18 8.69
CA GLN A 249 13.86 24.68 9.64
C GLN A 249 14.94 23.81 8.96
N ILE A 250 14.56 22.92 8.04
CA ILE A 250 15.51 22.04 7.35
C ILE A 250 16.34 22.83 6.33
N ILE A 251 15.73 23.68 5.50
CA ILE A 251 16.45 24.50 4.50
C ILE A 251 17.42 25.45 5.19
N LYS A 252 17.02 26.10 6.29
CA LYS A 252 17.90 26.92 7.14
C LYS A 252 19.14 26.17 7.64
N GLN A 253 19.04 24.86 7.88
CA GLN A 253 20.15 24.03 8.33
C GLN A 253 20.97 23.42 7.18
N LEU A 254 20.52 23.54 5.93
CA LEU A 254 21.32 23.25 4.73
C LEU A 254 22.17 24.46 4.31
N VAL A 255 21.56 25.65 4.32
CA VAL A 255 22.17 26.92 3.90
C VAL A 255 23.34 27.31 4.80
N CYS A 256 24.48 27.66 4.20
CA CYS A 256 25.72 28.09 4.87
C CYS A 256 26.25 27.15 5.98
N ASN A 257 25.83 25.88 6.00
CA ASN A 257 26.29 24.89 6.96
C ASN A 257 27.76 24.48 6.66
N PRO A 258 28.70 24.58 7.62
CA PRO A 258 30.11 24.24 7.36
C PRO A 258 30.40 22.74 7.33
N THR A 259 29.46 21.89 7.73
CA THR A 259 29.71 20.46 8.01
C THR A 259 29.07 19.57 6.94
N THR A 260 29.87 19.03 6.02
CA THR A 260 29.45 18.16 4.91
C THR A 260 28.57 16.97 5.33
N ARG A 261 28.86 16.36 6.49
CA ARG A 261 28.03 15.29 7.07
C ARG A 261 26.65 15.80 7.49
N SER A 262 26.60 16.99 8.10
CA SER A 262 25.36 17.64 8.54
C SER A 262 24.50 18.03 7.34
N ILE A 263 25.09 18.63 6.30
CA ILE A 263 24.44 18.89 5.00
C ILE A 263 23.82 17.60 4.43
N SER A 264 24.61 16.52 4.36
CA SER A 264 24.16 15.23 3.81
C SER A 264 22.98 14.64 4.60
N LEU A 265 22.98 14.79 5.93
CA LEU A 265 21.84 14.40 6.77
C LEU A 265 20.63 15.31 6.55
N GLY A 266 20.81 16.63 6.40
CA GLY A 266 19.74 17.56 6.06
C GLY A 266 19.04 17.21 4.74
N TRP A 267 19.80 16.81 3.72
CA TRP A 267 19.25 16.36 2.44
C TRP A 267 18.48 15.04 2.54
N ILE A 268 18.97 14.08 3.33
CA ILE A 268 18.23 12.85 3.65
C ILE A 268 16.90 13.21 4.34
N LEU A 269 16.93 14.09 5.35
CA LEU A 269 15.75 14.51 6.10
C LEU A 269 14.73 15.24 5.21
N LEU A 270 15.18 16.17 4.37
CA LEU A 270 14.35 16.88 3.40
C LEU A 270 13.67 15.91 2.43
N SER A 271 14.41 14.93 1.89
CA SER A 271 13.86 13.92 0.96
C SER A 271 12.80 13.01 1.58
N LEU A 272 12.85 12.82 2.91
CA LEU A 272 11.89 12.01 3.66
C LEU A 272 10.63 12.82 4.00
N VAL A 273 10.77 14.10 4.33
CA VAL A 273 9.64 15.05 4.49
C VAL A 273 8.92 15.26 3.15
N ALA A 274 9.67 15.53 2.09
CA ALA A 274 9.18 15.65 0.71
C ALA A 274 8.49 14.38 0.18
N GLY A 275 8.85 13.21 0.71
CA GLY A 275 8.18 11.94 0.40
C GLY A 275 6.83 11.74 1.09
N CYS A 276 6.46 12.62 2.04
CA CYS A 276 5.24 12.50 2.84
C CYS A 276 4.24 13.64 2.62
N PHE A 277 4.66 14.90 2.67
CA PHE A 277 3.77 16.06 2.47
C PHE A 277 4.47 17.19 1.71
N ALA A 278 3.73 17.85 0.81
CA ALA A 278 4.16 19.09 0.19
C ALA A 278 4.04 20.28 1.17
N PRO A 279 4.84 21.35 0.99
CA PRO A 279 4.60 22.64 1.64
C PRO A 279 3.28 23.28 1.15
N SER A 280 2.81 24.32 1.83
CA SER A 280 1.69 25.14 1.38
C SER A 280 2.03 25.89 0.10
N LYS A 281 1.01 26.28 -0.67
CA LYS A 281 1.15 27.04 -1.92
C LYS A 281 1.92 28.37 -1.79
N GLN A 282 2.03 28.92 -0.58
CA GLN A 282 2.82 30.13 -0.31
C GLN A 282 4.32 29.82 -0.34
N ILE A 283 4.71 28.67 0.23
CA ILE A 283 6.10 28.25 0.41
C ILE A 283 6.60 27.35 -0.74
N SER A 284 5.69 26.67 -1.47
CA SER A 284 6.05 25.79 -2.60
C SER A 284 7.03 26.44 -3.58
N ARG A 285 6.79 27.70 -3.98
CA ARG A 285 7.66 28.38 -4.96
C ARG A 285 9.10 28.54 -4.48
N PHE A 286 9.32 28.89 -3.20
CA PHE A 286 10.67 29.09 -2.68
C PHE A 286 11.42 27.76 -2.53
N VAL A 287 10.71 26.71 -2.09
CA VAL A 287 11.26 25.36 -2.00
C VAL A 287 11.61 24.83 -3.40
N GLU A 288 10.76 25.06 -4.40
CA GLU A 288 11.04 24.70 -5.79
C GLU A 288 12.22 25.48 -6.38
N THR A 289 12.31 26.81 -6.17
CA THR A 289 13.46 27.62 -6.62
C THR A 289 14.75 27.18 -5.94
N PHE A 290 14.80 27.03 -4.61
CA PHE A 290 15.97 26.51 -3.90
C PHE A 290 16.41 25.13 -4.44
N LEU A 291 15.45 24.23 -4.68
CA LEU A 291 15.73 22.91 -5.26
C LEU A 291 16.15 22.97 -6.73
N LEU A 292 15.90 24.05 -7.48
CA LEU A 292 16.35 24.24 -8.86
C LEU A 292 17.77 24.83 -8.95
N GLU A 293 18.12 25.74 -8.02
CA GLU A 293 19.44 26.37 -7.93
C GLU A 293 20.52 25.41 -7.41
N GLU A 294 20.13 24.50 -6.53
CA GLU A 294 21.00 23.44 -6.01
C GLU A 294 21.34 22.39 -7.10
N SER A 295 22.47 22.60 -7.77
CA SER A 295 23.04 21.71 -8.80
C SER A 295 23.44 20.29 -8.33
N ASN A 296 23.02 19.88 -7.14
CA ASN A 296 23.45 18.64 -6.49
C ASN A 296 22.40 17.49 -6.62
N PRO A 297 22.79 16.20 -6.66
CA PRO A 297 21.84 15.11 -6.91
C PRO A 297 20.80 14.84 -5.81
N TRP A 298 20.91 15.44 -4.63
CA TRP A 298 19.85 15.39 -3.62
C TRP A 298 18.69 16.32 -3.95
N ALA A 299 18.95 17.43 -4.62
CA ALA A 299 17.92 18.40 -4.97
C ALA A 299 16.91 17.79 -5.96
N GLU A 300 17.40 17.14 -7.03
CA GLU A 300 16.54 16.39 -7.96
C GLU A 300 15.76 15.28 -7.25
N PHE A 301 16.42 14.49 -6.38
CA PHE A 301 15.73 13.45 -5.62
C PHE A 301 14.62 14.03 -4.72
N CYS A 302 14.78 15.24 -4.18
CA CYS A 302 13.71 15.94 -3.46
C CYS A 302 12.60 16.46 -4.40
N ARG A 303 12.94 16.97 -5.60
CA ARG A 303 11.95 17.36 -6.63
C ARG A 303 11.09 16.19 -7.08
N GLU A 304 11.68 15.01 -7.30
CA GLU A 304 10.95 13.78 -7.64
C GLU A 304 9.96 13.38 -6.54
N LYS A 305 10.38 13.46 -5.27
CA LYS A 305 9.52 13.18 -4.10
C LYS A 305 8.35 14.16 -4.00
N LEU A 306 8.63 15.47 -4.06
CA LEU A 306 7.60 16.52 -4.03
C LEU A 306 6.60 16.33 -5.17
N ARG A 307 7.06 16.09 -6.40
CA ARG A 307 6.16 15.85 -7.55
C ARG A 307 5.25 14.63 -7.31
N GLY A 308 5.78 13.55 -6.75
CA GLY A 308 5.00 12.36 -6.40
C GLY A 308 3.87 12.66 -5.40
N VAL A 309 4.17 13.43 -4.35
CA VAL A 309 3.19 13.85 -3.33
C VAL A 309 2.19 14.89 -3.87
N SER A 310 2.62 15.79 -4.77
CA SER A 310 1.74 16.77 -5.41
C SER A 310 0.75 16.14 -6.40
N VAL A 311 1.09 15.00 -7.01
CA VAL A 311 0.18 14.27 -7.91
C VAL A 311 -0.73 13.30 -7.14
N ASN A 312 -0.19 12.49 -6.23
CA ASN A 312 -0.95 11.42 -5.56
C ASN A 312 -1.56 11.85 -4.20
N GLY A 313 -1.17 13.00 -3.64
CA GLY A 313 -1.69 13.57 -2.39
C GLY A 313 -0.81 13.33 -1.15
N THR A 314 -1.20 13.85 0.02
CA THR A 314 -0.43 13.66 1.27
C THR A 314 -0.51 12.22 1.78
N ARG A 315 0.65 11.64 2.16
CA ARG A 315 0.76 10.34 2.85
C ARG A 315 -0.03 10.32 4.16
N GLN A 316 -0.48 9.14 4.58
CA GLN A 316 -1.24 8.98 5.83
C GLN A 316 -0.37 8.48 7.01
N THR A 317 0.89 8.10 6.75
CA THR A 317 1.84 7.65 7.77
C THR A 317 3.22 8.26 7.55
N PRO A 318 4.04 8.39 8.61
CA PRO A 318 5.44 8.77 8.47
C PRO A 318 6.28 7.64 7.81
N PRO A 319 7.52 7.94 7.36
CA PRO A 319 8.33 6.99 6.60
C PRO A 319 8.59 5.65 7.29
N CYS A 320 8.69 4.59 6.49
CA CYS A 320 9.13 3.26 6.93
C CYS A 320 10.66 3.08 6.88
N SER A 321 11.17 1.98 7.46
CA SER A 321 12.61 1.66 7.47
C SER A 321 13.22 1.60 6.06
N LEU A 322 12.47 1.09 5.09
CA LEU A 322 12.87 1.01 3.68
C LEU A 322 13.02 2.39 3.04
N GLU A 323 12.17 3.36 3.40
CA GLU A 323 12.26 4.72 2.89
C GLU A 323 13.49 5.44 3.45
N LEU A 324 13.75 5.30 4.75
CA LEU A 324 14.96 5.82 5.39
C LEU A 324 16.23 5.17 4.81
N GLN A 325 16.20 3.89 4.44
CA GLN A 325 17.33 3.25 3.75
C GLN A 325 17.51 3.79 2.32
N ALA A 326 16.42 3.84 1.55
CA ALA A 326 16.42 4.29 0.16
C ALA A 326 16.89 5.75 -0.01
N ALA A 327 16.53 6.61 0.94
CA ALA A 327 16.97 8.01 0.98
C ALA A 327 18.50 8.13 1.02
N LYS A 328 19.19 7.37 1.89
CA LYS A 328 20.66 7.43 2.05
C LYS A 328 21.42 7.18 0.75
N SER A 329 20.93 6.23 -0.04
CA SER A 329 21.50 5.88 -1.35
C SER A 329 20.95 6.72 -2.51
N ARG A 330 19.91 7.54 -2.31
CA ARG A 330 19.09 8.18 -3.36
C ARG A 330 18.58 7.18 -4.40
N HIS A 331 18.12 6.02 -3.95
CA HIS A 331 17.65 4.94 -4.82
C HIS A 331 16.14 4.69 -4.65
N ARG A 332 15.51 4.10 -5.66
CA ARG A 332 14.13 3.60 -5.57
C ARG A 332 14.08 2.30 -4.75
N ILE A 333 12.98 2.05 -4.04
CA ILE A 333 12.82 0.86 -3.21
C ILE A 333 12.51 -0.35 -4.10
N ARG A 334 13.08 -1.52 -3.76
CA ARG A 334 12.80 -2.80 -4.43
C ARG A 334 11.84 -3.65 -3.59
N LEU A 335 10.56 -3.65 -3.93
CA LEU A 335 9.55 -4.42 -3.21
C LEU A 335 9.30 -5.80 -3.86
N PRO A 336 9.46 -6.92 -3.13
CA PRO A 336 9.07 -8.24 -3.61
C PRO A 336 7.57 -8.44 -3.50
N VAL A 337 6.90 -8.67 -4.62
CA VAL A 337 5.47 -9.00 -4.68
C VAL A 337 5.29 -10.47 -5.07
N ILE A 338 4.50 -11.21 -4.29
CA ILE A 338 4.26 -12.64 -4.46
C ILE A 338 3.03 -12.84 -5.35
N CYS A 339 3.21 -13.53 -6.48
CA CYS A 339 2.12 -14.02 -7.32
C CYS A 339 1.51 -15.31 -6.74
N MET A 340 0.27 -15.62 -7.09
CA MET A 340 -0.45 -16.77 -6.51
C MET A 340 0.09 -18.14 -6.95
N ASP A 341 0.86 -18.20 -8.04
CA ASP A 341 1.70 -19.35 -8.42
C ASP A 341 2.97 -19.51 -7.56
N GLN A 342 3.09 -18.72 -6.49
CA GLN A 342 4.22 -18.60 -5.56
C GLN A 342 5.49 -17.97 -6.15
N SER A 343 5.48 -17.59 -7.42
CA SER A 343 6.60 -16.88 -8.04
C SER A 343 6.66 -15.43 -7.55
N VAL A 344 7.86 -14.85 -7.46
CA VAL A 344 8.07 -13.48 -6.97
C VAL A 344 8.34 -12.53 -8.14
N ARG A 345 7.89 -11.28 -8.02
CA ARG A 345 8.26 -10.16 -8.90
C ARG A 345 8.78 -9.02 -8.06
N THR A 346 10.05 -8.65 -8.25
CA THR A 346 10.58 -7.41 -7.66
C THR A 346 10.09 -6.22 -8.47
N ILE A 347 9.38 -5.29 -7.83
CA ILE A 347 8.89 -4.03 -8.42
C ILE A 347 9.69 -2.87 -7.83
N TRP A 348 9.96 -1.85 -8.65
CA TRP A 348 10.55 -0.59 -8.18
C TRP A 348 9.44 0.34 -7.67
N SER A 349 9.67 1.02 -6.55
CA SER A 349 8.65 1.85 -5.91
C SER A 349 9.27 3.02 -5.14
N ASP A 350 8.49 4.09 -5.01
CA ASP A 350 8.87 5.32 -4.32
C ASP A 350 7.90 5.60 -3.16
N SER A 351 8.17 6.68 -2.42
CA SER A 351 7.35 7.10 -1.28
C SER A 351 5.89 7.39 -1.64
N SER A 352 5.62 7.78 -2.88
CA SER A 352 4.28 8.07 -3.40
C SER A 352 3.69 6.94 -4.26
N THR A 353 4.26 5.72 -4.26
CA THR A 353 3.69 4.62 -5.05
C THR A 353 2.40 4.10 -4.42
N THR A 354 1.32 4.21 -5.17
CA THR A 354 -0.03 3.72 -4.87
C THR A 354 -0.19 2.24 -5.23
N ALA A 355 -1.22 1.61 -4.64
CA ALA A 355 -1.60 0.25 -4.96
C ALA A 355 -2.00 0.09 -6.43
N ARG A 356 -2.64 1.11 -7.03
CA ARG A 356 -2.97 1.17 -8.46
C ARG A 356 -1.74 1.11 -9.37
N GLU A 357 -0.76 1.98 -9.15
CA GLU A 357 0.48 2.01 -9.94
C GLU A 357 1.25 0.68 -9.82
N MET A 358 1.33 0.10 -8.62
CA MET A 358 1.98 -1.20 -8.43
C MET A 358 1.16 -2.36 -9.02
N CYS A 359 -0.17 -2.34 -8.99
CA CYS A 359 -1.02 -3.31 -9.71
C CYS A 359 -0.79 -3.25 -11.22
N GLN A 360 -0.70 -2.05 -11.80
CA GLN A 360 -0.38 -1.85 -13.21
C GLN A 360 1.03 -2.35 -13.55
N ALA A 361 2.04 -2.05 -12.72
CA ALA A 361 3.40 -2.56 -12.88
C ALA A 361 3.46 -4.10 -12.77
N MET A 362 2.67 -4.70 -11.89
CA MET A 362 2.54 -6.16 -11.75
C MET A 362 1.83 -6.80 -12.95
N ALA A 363 0.78 -6.16 -13.49
CA ALA A 363 0.11 -6.62 -14.70
C ALA A 363 1.03 -6.56 -15.92
N ALA A 364 1.72 -5.43 -16.13
CA ALA A 364 2.71 -5.28 -17.19
C ALA A 364 3.86 -6.31 -17.08
N LYS A 365 4.42 -6.49 -15.88
CA LYS A 365 5.54 -7.43 -15.64
C LYS A 365 5.13 -8.91 -15.76
N ASN A 366 3.85 -9.24 -15.59
CA ASN A 366 3.29 -10.56 -15.89
C ASN A 366 2.63 -10.64 -17.28
N ARG A 367 2.70 -9.56 -18.08
CA ARG A 367 2.08 -9.43 -19.41
C ARG A 367 0.59 -9.75 -19.42
N LEU A 368 -0.17 -9.32 -18.41
CA LEU A 368 -1.60 -9.67 -18.25
C LEU A 368 -2.55 -8.95 -19.20
N GLY A 369 -2.14 -7.81 -19.76
CA GLY A 369 -3.04 -6.83 -20.36
C GLY A 369 -3.38 -5.78 -19.31
N ASP A 370 -4.57 -5.88 -18.70
CA ASP A 370 -4.98 -5.02 -17.58
C ASP A 370 -4.67 -5.64 -16.20
N SER A 371 -4.98 -4.87 -15.14
CA SER A 371 -4.99 -5.35 -13.74
C SER A 371 -6.41 -5.51 -13.18
N PHE A 372 -7.44 -5.54 -14.04
CA PHE A 372 -8.83 -5.49 -13.60
C PHE A 372 -9.22 -6.78 -12.86
N GLY A 373 -9.92 -6.64 -11.74
CA GLY A 373 -10.18 -7.74 -10.80
C GLY A 373 -8.98 -8.13 -9.93
N PHE A 374 -7.76 -7.64 -10.18
CA PHE A 374 -6.57 -7.88 -9.35
C PHE A 374 -6.27 -6.70 -8.43
N SER A 375 -5.79 -7.03 -7.23
CA SER A 375 -5.46 -6.10 -6.15
C SER A 375 -4.24 -6.57 -5.37
N LEU A 376 -3.62 -5.64 -4.66
CA LEU A 376 -2.56 -5.94 -3.70
C LEU A 376 -3.14 -6.28 -2.32
N PHE A 377 -2.43 -7.15 -1.61
CA PHE A 377 -2.72 -7.55 -0.23
C PHE A 377 -1.42 -7.57 0.57
N LEU A 378 -1.42 -7.05 1.79
CA LEU A 378 -0.30 -7.18 2.73
C LEU A 378 -0.66 -8.20 3.82
N ALA A 379 0.23 -9.13 4.10
CA ALA A 379 0.12 -10.04 5.24
C ALA A 379 1.18 -9.75 6.32
N LEU A 380 0.79 -9.86 7.58
CA LEU A 380 1.65 -9.81 8.78
C LEU A 380 0.98 -10.61 9.90
N ASP A 381 1.76 -11.32 10.73
CA ASP A 381 1.25 -12.18 11.84
C ASP A 381 -0.03 -12.97 11.48
N LYS A 382 0.05 -13.79 10.42
CA LYS A 382 -1.05 -14.60 9.87
C LYS A 382 -2.25 -13.82 9.32
N LYS A 383 -2.39 -12.51 9.59
CA LYS A 383 -3.49 -11.68 9.10
C LYS A 383 -3.20 -11.19 7.69
N LEU A 384 -4.25 -11.08 6.89
CA LEU A 384 -4.22 -10.54 5.53
C LEU A 384 -5.08 -9.29 5.44
N VAL A 385 -4.55 -8.23 4.83
CA VAL A 385 -5.22 -6.95 4.61
C VAL A 385 -5.20 -6.62 3.12
N THR A 386 -6.36 -6.24 2.57
CA THR A 386 -6.49 -5.77 1.19
C THR A 386 -6.00 -4.32 1.07
N LEU A 387 -5.10 -4.04 0.12
CA LEU A 387 -4.68 -2.68 -0.27
C LEU A 387 -5.44 -2.19 -1.52
N GLY A 388 -6.04 -3.11 -2.27
CA GLY A 388 -6.90 -2.80 -3.43
C GLY A 388 -6.13 -2.54 -4.72
N ASN A 389 -6.77 -1.77 -5.61
CA ASN A 389 -6.23 -1.28 -6.89
C ASN A 389 -6.57 0.23 -7.06
N GLY A 390 -6.50 0.95 -5.93
CA GLY A 390 -6.83 2.37 -5.80
C GLY A 390 -5.65 3.21 -5.33
N GLY A 391 -5.92 4.45 -4.92
CA GLY A 391 -4.92 5.44 -4.51
C GLY A 391 -4.24 5.20 -3.15
N PHE A 392 -4.42 4.05 -2.50
CA PHE A 392 -3.79 3.76 -1.21
C PHE A 392 -2.27 3.55 -1.36
N TYR A 393 -1.46 4.19 -0.52
CA TYR A 393 0.00 4.12 -0.64
C TYR A 393 0.58 2.79 -0.13
N VAL A 394 1.43 2.16 -0.95
CA VAL A 394 2.11 0.90 -0.58
C VAL A 394 3.05 1.10 0.61
N MET A 395 3.71 2.26 0.71
CA MET A 395 4.58 2.60 1.84
C MET A 395 3.80 2.91 3.13
N ASP A 396 2.54 3.39 3.03
CA ASP A 396 1.66 3.49 4.21
C ASP A 396 1.24 2.12 4.73
N ALA A 397 1.07 1.11 3.86
CA ALA A 397 0.85 -0.27 4.27
C ALA A 397 2.04 -0.81 5.07
N ILE A 398 3.26 -0.57 4.57
CA ILE A 398 4.50 -1.04 5.18
C ILE A 398 4.75 -0.32 6.51
N SER A 399 4.65 1.01 6.58
CA SER A 399 4.89 1.75 7.84
C SER A 399 3.92 1.32 8.95
N GLN A 400 2.65 1.04 8.64
CA GLN A 400 1.69 0.46 9.59
C GLN A 400 2.02 -0.99 9.98
N ALA A 401 2.65 -1.78 9.09
CA ALA A 401 3.13 -3.12 9.41
C ALA A 401 4.31 -3.10 10.38
N GLU A 402 5.29 -2.21 10.18
CA GLU A 402 6.40 -1.99 11.12
C GLU A 402 5.91 -1.46 12.48
N GLU A 403 4.92 -0.56 12.46
CA GLU A 403 4.30 -0.03 13.68
C GLU A 403 3.55 -1.12 14.46
N PHE A 404 2.72 -1.91 13.77
CA PHE A 404 2.00 -3.00 14.39
C PHE A 404 2.95 -4.03 15.03
N SER A 405 3.97 -4.46 14.27
CA SER A 405 4.98 -5.42 14.73
C SER A 405 5.60 -4.99 16.06
N ARG A 406 6.05 -3.74 16.15
CA ARG A 406 6.69 -3.18 17.34
C ARG A 406 5.74 -3.08 18.54
N GLN A 407 4.49 -2.65 18.31
CA GLN A 407 3.49 -2.52 19.38
C GLN A 407 3.07 -3.85 19.99
N ASN A 408 3.13 -4.94 19.22
CA ASN A 408 2.57 -6.24 19.60
C ASN A 408 3.64 -7.34 19.76
N GLN A 409 4.92 -6.98 19.62
CA GLN A 409 6.07 -7.86 19.79
C GLN A 409 6.03 -9.11 18.89
N VAL A 410 5.58 -8.93 17.64
CA VAL A 410 5.54 -9.97 16.60
C VAL A 410 6.59 -9.68 15.52
N ASP A 411 7.13 -10.71 14.88
CA ASP A 411 8.18 -10.58 13.87
C ASP A 411 7.77 -9.64 12.72
N GLU A 412 8.68 -8.74 12.31
CA GLU A 412 8.46 -7.69 11.28
C GLU A 412 8.42 -8.25 9.83
N ILE A 413 7.98 -9.50 9.66
CA ILE A 413 8.03 -10.26 8.40
C ILE A 413 6.71 -10.11 7.64
N TRP A 414 6.44 -8.89 7.19
CA TRP A 414 5.32 -8.60 6.29
C TRP A 414 5.58 -9.13 4.87
N ARG A 415 4.52 -9.40 4.10
CA ARG A 415 4.62 -9.91 2.72
C ARG A 415 3.54 -9.29 1.84
N ILE A 416 3.89 -8.82 0.64
CA ILE A 416 2.93 -8.27 -0.33
C ILE A 416 2.58 -9.35 -1.36
N TYR A 417 1.29 -9.55 -1.62
CA TYR A 417 0.75 -10.49 -2.60
C TYR A 417 -0.05 -9.75 -3.66
N PHE A 418 0.06 -10.19 -4.91
CA PHE A 418 -0.81 -9.77 -6.02
C PHE A 418 -1.82 -10.89 -6.28
N ARG A 419 -3.09 -10.64 -5.93
CA ARG A 419 -4.18 -11.63 -5.97
C ARG A 419 -5.35 -11.08 -6.78
N ARG A 420 -6.20 -11.98 -7.29
CA ARG A 420 -7.53 -11.60 -7.78
C ARG A 420 -8.44 -11.34 -6.57
N GLU A 421 -9.04 -10.16 -6.52
CA GLU A 421 -10.03 -9.75 -5.50
C GLU A 421 -11.46 -10.05 -5.96
N PHE A 422 -11.75 -9.90 -7.26
CA PHE A 422 -13.06 -10.18 -7.84
C PHE A 422 -12.96 -10.69 -9.28
N PHE A 423 -14.06 -11.28 -9.77
CA PHE A 423 -14.25 -11.62 -11.18
C PHE A 423 -15.04 -10.51 -11.86
N SER A 424 -14.69 -10.17 -13.10
CA SER A 424 -15.60 -9.52 -14.04
C SER A 424 -16.66 -10.52 -14.56
N PRO A 425 -17.72 -10.06 -15.24
CA PRO A 425 -18.63 -10.95 -15.96
C PRO A 425 -17.89 -11.84 -16.96
N LEU A 426 -17.03 -11.32 -17.85
CA LEU A 426 -16.27 -12.15 -18.78
C LEU A 426 -15.37 -13.16 -18.08
N ASP A 427 -14.68 -12.76 -16.98
CA ASP A 427 -13.90 -13.70 -16.17
C ASP A 427 -14.78 -14.85 -15.63
N ALA A 428 -15.99 -14.53 -15.14
CA ALA A 428 -16.92 -15.51 -14.57
C ALA A 428 -17.57 -16.42 -15.62
N PHE A 429 -17.79 -15.92 -16.83
CA PHE A 429 -18.09 -16.73 -18.01
C PHE A 429 -16.86 -17.52 -18.50
N GLY A 430 -15.70 -17.39 -17.85
CA GLY A 430 -14.46 -18.09 -18.17
C GLY A 430 -13.84 -17.67 -19.49
N ILE A 431 -14.22 -16.51 -20.02
CA ILE A 431 -13.54 -15.86 -21.13
C ILE A 431 -12.31 -15.20 -20.53
N GLN A 432 -11.14 -15.64 -20.98
CA GLN A 432 -9.85 -15.08 -20.55
C GLN A 432 -9.10 -14.63 -21.79
N ASP A 433 -8.84 -13.34 -21.85
CA ASP A 433 -7.92 -12.67 -22.77
C ASP A 433 -6.51 -13.29 -22.78
N ASN A 434 -6.09 -13.90 -21.66
CA ASN A 434 -4.69 -14.14 -21.38
C ASN A 434 -4.42 -15.41 -20.56
N GLN A 435 -3.48 -16.24 -21.05
CA GLN A 435 -3.06 -17.47 -20.38
C GLN A 435 -2.44 -17.23 -19.00
N MET A 436 -1.72 -16.12 -18.79
CA MET A 436 -1.12 -15.82 -17.49
C MET A 436 -2.17 -15.33 -16.48
N LYS A 437 -3.16 -14.54 -16.93
CA LYS A 437 -4.31 -14.11 -16.11
C LYS A 437 -5.13 -15.32 -15.66
N ALA A 438 -5.38 -16.26 -16.58
CA ALA A 438 -6.00 -17.54 -16.29
C ALA A 438 -5.16 -18.41 -15.34
N TRP A 439 -3.84 -18.53 -15.56
CA TRP A 439 -2.93 -19.33 -14.74
C TRP A 439 -2.81 -18.81 -13.30
N LEU A 440 -2.67 -17.49 -13.09
CA LEU A 440 -2.60 -16.90 -11.76
C LEU A 440 -3.93 -17.06 -11.00
N THR A 441 -5.06 -16.87 -11.70
CA THR A 441 -6.41 -17.07 -11.15
C THR A 441 -6.64 -18.54 -10.76
N TYR A 442 -6.31 -19.48 -11.64
CA TYR A 442 -6.35 -20.92 -11.38
C TYR A 442 -5.46 -21.33 -10.20
N SER A 443 -4.24 -20.78 -10.13
CA SER A 443 -3.29 -21.04 -9.04
C SER A 443 -3.82 -20.52 -7.69
N GLN A 444 -4.49 -19.36 -7.70
CA GLN A 444 -5.19 -18.83 -6.53
C GLN A 444 -6.32 -19.77 -6.06
N ILE A 445 -7.16 -20.24 -6.98
CA ILE A 445 -8.28 -21.13 -6.67
C ILE A 445 -7.77 -22.44 -6.06
N CYS A 446 -6.78 -23.08 -6.69
CA CYS A 446 -6.21 -24.33 -6.21
C CYS A 446 -5.51 -24.17 -4.85
N GLY A 447 -4.74 -23.09 -4.68
CA GLY A 447 -4.08 -22.78 -3.41
C GLY A 447 -5.06 -22.45 -2.28
N GLY A 448 -6.14 -21.71 -2.59
CA GLY A 448 -7.19 -21.35 -1.64
C GLY A 448 -8.01 -22.55 -1.17
N VAL A 449 -8.29 -23.53 -2.06
CA VAL A 449 -8.90 -24.81 -1.64
C VAL A 449 -7.93 -25.60 -0.75
N GLN A 450 -6.65 -25.68 -1.12
CA GLN A 450 -5.64 -26.37 -0.29
C GLN A 450 -5.49 -25.76 1.11
N SER A 451 -5.58 -24.43 1.23
CA SER A 451 -5.45 -23.72 2.50
C SER A 451 -6.79 -23.52 3.23
N GLU A 452 -7.85 -24.24 2.85
CA GLU A 452 -9.19 -24.13 3.44
C GLU A 452 -9.80 -22.69 3.36
N GLU A 453 -9.26 -21.81 2.51
CA GLU A 453 -9.84 -20.50 2.20
C GLU A 453 -11.08 -20.63 1.29
N HIS A 454 -11.17 -21.71 0.52
CA HIS A 454 -12.26 -22.02 -0.39
C HIS A 454 -12.79 -23.43 -0.09
N THR A 455 -14.06 -23.55 0.32
CA THR A 455 -14.70 -24.83 0.64
C THR A 455 -15.60 -25.29 -0.50
N CYS A 456 -15.28 -26.42 -1.13
CA CYS A 456 -16.17 -27.06 -2.11
C CYS A 456 -17.47 -27.55 -1.44
N ASN A 457 -18.60 -27.43 -2.13
CA ASN A 457 -19.91 -27.84 -1.59
C ASN A 457 -20.08 -29.36 -1.55
N THR A 458 -19.51 -30.09 -2.52
CA THR A 458 -19.56 -31.55 -2.60
C THR A 458 -18.17 -32.18 -2.69
N ALA A 459 -18.07 -33.46 -2.33
CA ALA A 459 -16.85 -34.23 -2.52
C ALA A 459 -16.54 -34.46 -4.02
N GLN A 460 -17.57 -34.48 -4.87
CA GLN A 460 -17.47 -34.59 -6.32
C GLN A 460 -16.80 -33.34 -6.93
N ASP A 461 -17.17 -32.14 -6.48
CA ASP A 461 -16.52 -30.88 -6.89
C ASP A 461 -15.02 -30.90 -6.57
N LEU A 462 -14.67 -31.35 -5.37
CA LEU A 462 -13.28 -31.42 -4.91
C LEU A 462 -12.48 -32.48 -5.69
N ALA A 463 -13.07 -33.64 -5.96
CA ALA A 463 -12.46 -34.67 -6.81
C ALA A 463 -12.28 -34.21 -8.26
N LEU A 464 -13.23 -33.43 -8.81
CA LEU A 464 -13.13 -32.81 -10.13
C LEU A 464 -12.01 -31.76 -10.17
N LEU A 465 -11.88 -30.91 -9.15
CA LEU A 465 -10.80 -29.93 -9.06
C LEU A 465 -9.42 -30.62 -8.96
N MET A 466 -9.29 -31.68 -8.17
CA MET A 466 -8.05 -32.48 -8.12
C MET A 466 -7.76 -33.18 -9.46
N SER A 467 -8.79 -33.65 -10.16
CA SER A 467 -8.66 -34.22 -11.51
C SER A 467 -8.16 -33.18 -12.50
N HIS A 468 -8.70 -31.96 -12.47
CA HIS A 468 -8.21 -30.84 -13.29
C HIS A 468 -6.75 -30.49 -12.99
N GLN A 469 -6.34 -30.51 -11.71
CA GLN A 469 -4.93 -30.32 -11.33
C GLN A 469 -4.01 -31.44 -11.85
N TYR A 470 -4.46 -32.70 -11.85
CA TYR A 470 -3.76 -33.80 -12.51
C TYR A 470 -3.63 -33.55 -14.03
N CYS A 471 -4.73 -33.22 -14.72
CA CYS A 471 -4.76 -32.99 -16.16
C CYS A 471 -3.82 -31.86 -16.61
N VAL A 472 -3.77 -30.74 -15.87
CA VAL A 472 -2.88 -29.61 -16.19
C VAL A 472 -1.39 -29.98 -16.02
N ARG A 473 -1.07 -30.83 -15.04
CA ARG A 473 0.31 -31.25 -14.70
C ARG A 473 0.82 -32.44 -15.51
N HIS A 474 -0.05 -33.38 -15.89
CA HIS A 474 0.32 -34.68 -16.45
C HIS A 474 -0.42 -35.07 -17.75
N GLY A 475 -1.49 -34.38 -18.12
CA GLY A 475 -2.37 -34.77 -19.24
C GLY A 475 -3.25 -35.99 -18.94
N LEU A 476 -4.19 -36.30 -19.84
CA LEU A 476 -5.12 -37.43 -19.71
C LEU A 476 -4.61 -38.77 -20.28
N LEU A 477 -3.57 -38.76 -21.13
CA LEU A 477 -3.13 -39.95 -21.88
C LEU A 477 -2.65 -41.10 -20.97
N ASN A 478 -1.91 -40.79 -19.90
CA ASN A 478 -1.37 -41.78 -18.97
C ASN A 478 -1.81 -41.43 -17.53
N ILE A 479 -2.93 -42.02 -17.12
CA ILE A 479 -3.45 -41.97 -15.75
C ILE A 479 -2.67 -42.97 -14.89
N ASP A 480 -1.97 -42.50 -13.87
CA ASP A 480 -1.16 -43.32 -12.95
C ASP A 480 -1.54 -43.01 -11.50
N SER A 481 -1.86 -44.06 -10.73
CA SER A 481 -2.31 -43.94 -9.35
C SER A 481 -1.22 -43.38 -8.41
N LYS A 482 0.09 -43.49 -8.73
CA LYS A 482 1.16 -42.86 -7.94
C LYS A 482 1.14 -41.33 -8.11
N ARG A 483 1.01 -40.83 -9.34
CA ARG A 483 0.78 -39.40 -9.62
C ARG A 483 -0.54 -38.90 -9.01
N ILE A 484 -1.63 -39.68 -9.04
CA ILE A 484 -2.90 -39.32 -8.38
C ILE A 484 -2.68 -39.15 -6.87
N PHE A 485 -2.04 -40.12 -6.22
CA PHE A 485 -1.72 -40.03 -4.78
C PHE A 485 -0.89 -38.79 -4.47
N ALA A 486 0.13 -38.48 -5.29
CA ALA A 486 0.94 -37.28 -5.13
C ALA A 486 0.15 -35.98 -5.33
N VAL A 487 -0.77 -35.92 -6.31
CA VAL A 487 -1.65 -34.76 -6.52
C VAL A 487 -2.62 -34.57 -5.35
N CYS A 488 -3.23 -35.65 -4.86
CA CYS A 488 -4.10 -35.62 -3.69
C CYS A 488 -3.34 -35.16 -2.43
N GLN A 489 -2.19 -35.77 -2.14
CA GLN A 489 -1.35 -35.42 -0.99
C GLN A 489 -0.83 -33.98 -1.04
N GLN A 490 -0.53 -33.44 -2.23
CA GLN A 490 0.05 -32.11 -2.39
C GLN A 490 -0.97 -30.97 -2.42
N ASN A 491 -2.25 -31.23 -2.75
CA ASN A 491 -3.22 -30.16 -3.07
C ASN A 491 -4.58 -30.26 -2.35
N LEU A 492 -4.93 -31.39 -1.72
CA LEU A 492 -6.09 -31.44 -0.82
C LEU A 492 -5.79 -30.75 0.53
N PRO A 493 -6.82 -30.31 1.26
CA PRO A 493 -6.70 -29.95 2.67
C PRO A 493 -6.06 -31.08 3.49
N THR A 494 -5.16 -30.74 4.41
CA THR A 494 -4.41 -31.73 5.20
C THR A 494 -5.29 -32.48 6.21
N SER A 495 -6.42 -31.88 6.59
CA SER A 495 -7.54 -32.50 7.30
C SER A 495 -8.18 -33.61 6.45
N VAL A 496 -8.83 -33.21 5.36
CA VAL A 496 -9.60 -34.03 4.42
C VAL A 496 -8.80 -35.20 3.83
N PHE A 497 -7.54 -35.00 3.48
CA PHE A 497 -6.71 -36.10 2.97
C PHE A 497 -6.26 -37.09 4.06
N LYS A 498 -6.22 -36.70 5.33
CA LYS A 498 -5.84 -37.62 6.42
C LYS A 498 -6.96 -38.59 6.78
N GLU A 499 -8.22 -38.18 6.67
CA GLU A 499 -9.39 -39.01 6.99
C GLU A 499 -9.46 -40.28 6.12
N ASP A 500 -9.54 -40.13 4.79
CA ASP A 500 -9.64 -41.27 3.88
C ASP A 500 -8.86 -41.07 2.57
N ARG A 501 -7.56 -41.36 2.64
CA ARG A 501 -6.63 -41.33 1.50
C ARG A 501 -7.09 -42.24 0.36
N LYS A 502 -7.72 -43.38 0.66
CA LYS A 502 -8.09 -44.39 -0.35
C LYS A 502 -9.29 -43.91 -1.16
N LYS A 503 -10.35 -43.45 -0.48
CA LYS A 503 -11.53 -42.84 -1.10
C LYS A 503 -11.16 -41.65 -1.97
N TRP A 504 -10.34 -40.71 -1.49
CA TRP A 504 -9.96 -39.55 -2.29
C TRP A 504 -9.18 -39.91 -3.56
N CYS A 505 -8.20 -40.82 -3.47
CA CYS A 505 -7.48 -41.29 -4.67
C CYS A 505 -8.42 -42.03 -5.64
N GLY A 506 -9.31 -42.90 -5.13
CA GLY A 506 -10.28 -43.64 -5.94
C GLY A 506 -11.31 -42.75 -6.62
N MET A 507 -11.81 -41.71 -5.94
CA MET A 507 -12.72 -40.72 -6.53
C MET A 507 -12.04 -39.92 -7.64
N VAL A 508 -10.81 -39.43 -7.41
CA VAL A 508 -10.05 -38.70 -8.44
C VAL A 508 -9.71 -39.61 -9.63
N GLU A 509 -9.38 -40.88 -9.40
CA GLU A 509 -9.14 -41.82 -10.50
C GLU A 509 -10.43 -42.12 -11.30
N ALA A 510 -11.58 -42.28 -10.64
CA ALA A 510 -12.86 -42.45 -11.30
C ALA A 510 -13.24 -41.22 -12.15
N THR A 511 -13.06 -40.01 -11.62
CA THR A 511 -13.32 -38.75 -12.35
C THR A 511 -12.35 -38.57 -13.53
N LEU A 512 -11.06 -38.88 -13.38
CA LEU A 512 -10.09 -38.87 -14.48
C LEU A 512 -10.45 -39.88 -15.59
N ARG A 513 -10.84 -41.10 -15.22
CA ARG A 513 -11.34 -42.12 -16.16
C ARG A 513 -12.61 -41.67 -16.89
N ALA A 514 -13.50 -40.92 -16.24
CA ALA A 514 -14.68 -40.33 -16.88
C ALA A 514 -14.31 -39.21 -17.85
N LEU A 515 -13.47 -38.25 -17.45
CA LEU A 515 -12.99 -37.16 -18.30
C LEU A 515 -12.29 -37.68 -19.57
N ASN A 516 -11.44 -38.71 -19.45
CA ASN A 516 -10.73 -39.26 -20.60
C ASN A 516 -11.66 -39.85 -21.68
N LYS A 517 -12.79 -40.45 -21.28
CA LYS A 517 -13.83 -40.93 -22.22
C LYS A 517 -14.46 -39.77 -23.00
N THR A 518 -14.69 -38.62 -22.35
CA THR A 518 -15.38 -37.47 -22.95
C THR A 518 -14.47 -36.61 -23.83
N THR A 519 -13.16 -36.55 -23.57
CA THR A 519 -12.25 -35.54 -24.15
C THR A 519 -11.23 -36.09 -25.17
N THR A 520 -11.42 -37.33 -25.68
CA THR A 520 -10.61 -37.95 -26.75
C THR A 520 -9.08 -37.81 -26.58
N GLY A 521 -8.60 -37.83 -25.32
CA GLY A 521 -7.18 -37.70 -24.94
C GLY A 521 -6.55 -36.30 -25.10
N LYS A 522 -7.02 -35.45 -26.03
CA LYS A 522 -6.41 -34.12 -26.31
C LYS A 522 -6.76 -33.10 -25.22
N THR A 523 -5.87 -33.01 -24.22
CA THR A 523 -6.07 -32.20 -23.01
C THR A 523 -5.82 -30.69 -23.26
N ASN A 524 -6.86 -29.92 -23.58
CA ASN A 524 -6.74 -28.45 -23.68
C ASN A 524 -6.54 -27.80 -22.30
N LYS A 525 -5.30 -27.41 -21.98
CA LYS A 525 -4.95 -26.77 -20.70
C LYS A 525 -5.69 -25.46 -20.46
N MET A 526 -5.89 -24.62 -21.50
CA MET A 526 -6.66 -23.38 -21.37
C MET A 526 -8.11 -23.68 -21.00
N GLY A 527 -8.74 -24.64 -21.69
CA GLY A 527 -10.12 -25.05 -21.41
C GLY A 527 -10.33 -25.51 -19.97
N ILE A 528 -9.37 -26.26 -19.39
CA ILE A 528 -9.43 -26.69 -17.99
C ILE A 528 -9.26 -25.51 -17.02
N LEU A 529 -8.31 -24.61 -17.28
CA LEU A 529 -8.14 -23.36 -16.51
C LEU A 529 -9.45 -22.56 -16.51
N GLN A 530 -10.05 -22.36 -17.68
CA GLN A 530 -11.34 -21.66 -17.83
C GLN A 530 -12.48 -22.38 -17.10
N GLN A 531 -12.59 -23.71 -17.17
CA GLN A 531 -13.60 -24.49 -16.43
C GLN A 531 -13.46 -24.33 -14.91
N VAL A 532 -12.23 -24.37 -14.38
CA VAL A 532 -11.97 -24.14 -12.95
C VAL A 532 -12.31 -22.70 -12.54
N ILE A 533 -12.09 -21.72 -13.42
CA ILE A 533 -12.48 -20.32 -13.19
C ILE A 533 -14.01 -20.16 -13.19
N LYS A 534 -14.74 -20.71 -14.18
CA LYS A 534 -16.23 -20.72 -14.21
C LYS A 534 -16.82 -21.37 -12.96
N PHE A 535 -16.22 -22.47 -12.50
CA PHE A 535 -16.60 -23.13 -11.25
C PHE A 535 -16.37 -22.22 -10.04
N ALA A 536 -15.17 -21.67 -9.87
CA ALA A 536 -14.82 -20.81 -8.75
C ALA A 536 -15.66 -19.53 -8.68
N ALA A 537 -15.99 -18.93 -9.83
CA ALA A 537 -16.87 -17.78 -9.90
C ALA A 537 -18.26 -18.08 -9.34
N LYS A 538 -18.81 -19.28 -9.62
CA LYS A 538 -20.14 -19.70 -9.12
C LYS A 538 -20.10 -20.20 -7.67
N SER A 539 -19.09 -20.98 -7.29
CA SER A 539 -19.02 -21.63 -5.97
C SER A 539 -18.40 -20.77 -4.88
N PHE A 540 -17.52 -19.83 -5.22
CA PHE A 540 -16.76 -19.02 -4.25
C PHE A 540 -17.09 -17.52 -4.33
N VAL A 541 -18.31 -17.14 -4.77
CA VAL A 541 -18.78 -15.75 -4.90
C VAL A 541 -18.40 -14.88 -3.69
N ARG A 542 -18.62 -15.38 -2.47
CA ARG A 542 -18.31 -14.67 -1.21
C ARG A 542 -16.82 -14.36 -1.01
N ASN A 543 -15.92 -15.15 -1.60
CA ASN A 543 -14.47 -14.91 -1.57
C ASN A 543 -14.01 -13.90 -2.64
N PHE A 544 -14.79 -13.75 -3.71
CA PHE A 544 -14.51 -12.88 -4.86
C PHE A 544 -15.53 -11.73 -4.98
N THR A 545 -15.92 -11.18 -3.82
CA THR A 545 -16.81 -10.02 -3.67
C THR A 545 -16.03 -8.89 -2.99
N LYS A 546 -16.01 -7.71 -3.59
CA LYS A 546 -15.35 -6.51 -3.04
C LYS A 546 -16.32 -5.73 -2.15
N GLU A 547 -15.84 -5.16 -1.03
CA GLU A 547 -16.64 -4.32 -0.12
C GLU A 547 -16.16 -2.86 -0.15
N PHE A 548 -17.08 -1.93 -0.33
CA PHE A 548 -16.88 -0.48 -0.23
C PHE A 548 -17.75 0.10 0.89
N ILE A 549 -17.27 1.17 1.54
CA ILE A 549 -18.07 1.97 2.49
C ILE A 549 -18.84 3.03 1.69
N LEU A 550 -20.13 3.20 1.97
CA LEU A 550 -20.98 4.22 1.37
C LEU A 550 -21.19 5.41 2.30
N THR A 551 -21.28 6.60 1.71
CA THR A 551 -21.77 7.82 2.38
C THR A 551 -23.28 7.92 2.27
N SER A 552 -23.86 7.50 1.13
CA SER A 552 -25.31 7.33 0.97
C SER A 552 -25.66 6.35 -0.15
N PHE A 553 -26.88 5.82 -0.08
CA PHE A 553 -27.58 5.10 -1.15
C PHE A 553 -29.02 5.60 -1.17
N GLN A 554 -29.60 5.85 -2.34
CA GLN A 554 -30.97 6.35 -2.51
C GLN A 554 -31.62 5.79 -3.79
N PRO A 555 -32.96 5.61 -3.86
CA PRO A 555 -33.88 5.64 -2.73
C PRO A 555 -33.59 4.51 -1.72
N LEU A 556 -33.95 4.80 -0.47
CA LEU A 556 -34.22 3.83 0.58
C LEU A 556 -35.72 3.94 0.89
N ASP A 557 -36.36 2.84 1.27
CA ASP A 557 -37.78 2.88 1.64
C ASP A 557 -37.94 3.75 2.91
N ASP A 558 -39.05 4.47 3.07
CA ASP A 558 -39.10 5.68 3.92
C ASP A 558 -38.70 5.46 5.40
N ASP A 559 -39.06 4.32 6.00
CA ASP A 559 -38.66 3.94 7.36
C ASP A 559 -37.13 3.82 7.55
N GLU A 560 -36.40 3.52 6.48
CA GLU A 560 -34.95 3.32 6.49
C GLU A 560 -34.13 4.60 6.25
N ASN A 561 -34.79 5.72 5.93
CA ASN A 561 -34.17 6.95 5.45
C ASN A 561 -33.78 7.94 6.58
N GLN A 562 -33.67 7.45 7.82
CA GLN A 562 -33.41 8.29 9.00
C GLN A 562 -32.03 8.98 8.96
N PRO A 563 -31.93 10.28 9.32
CA PRO A 563 -30.67 11.03 9.36
C PRO A 563 -29.78 10.59 10.53
N GLY A 564 -29.16 9.42 10.37
CA GLY A 564 -28.36 8.73 11.37
C GLY A 564 -27.81 7.37 10.92
N ALA A 565 -28.15 6.91 9.70
CA ALA A 565 -27.75 5.64 9.09
C ALA A 565 -26.24 5.54 8.75
N THR A 566 -25.39 5.71 9.76
CA THR A 566 -23.96 5.40 9.69
C THR A 566 -23.73 3.91 9.43
N ASN A 567 -22.68 3.57 8.69
CA ASN A 567 -22.31 2.19 8.30
C ASN A 567 -23.19 1.53 7.22
N LEU A 568 -23.48 2.28 6.14
CA LEU A 568 -23.87 1.68 4.86
C LEU A 568 -22.64 1.16 4.10
N LYS A 569 -22.79 0.02 3.41
CA LYS A 569 -21.74 -0.64 2.63
C LYS A 569 -22.28 -1.17 1.30
N LEU A 570 -21.42 -1.24 0.29
CA LEU A 570 -21.71 -1.83 -1.00
C LEU A 570 -20.79 -3.03 -1.26
N LYS A 571 -21.39 -4.20 -1.45
CA LYS A 571 -20.69 -5.42 -1.87
C LYS A 571 -20.91 -5.66 -3.35
N ILE A 572 -19.83 -5.82 -4.12
CA ILE A 572 -19.87 -5.95 -5.59
C ILE A 572 -19.21 -7.25 -6.03
N ASN A 573 -19.91 -8.01 -6.87
CA ASN A 573 -19.36 -9.12 -7.65
C ASN A 573 -20.05 -9.18 -9.03
N HIS A 574 -19.57 -10.04 -9.93
CA HIS A 574 -20.04 -10.17 -11.32
C HIS A 574 -21.56 -10.47 -11.50
N GLN A 575 -22.30 -10.75 -10.43
CA GLN A 575 -23.74 -11.04 -10.47
C GLN A 575 -24.57 -9.91 -9.83
N LEU A 576 -24.12 -9.39 -8.70
CA LEU A 576 -24.94 -8.63 -7.77
C LEU A 576 -24.17 -7.47 -7.10
N LEU A 577 -24.82 -6.32 -7.05
CA LEU A 577 -24.50 -5.20 -6.16
C LEU A 577 -25.41 -5.30 -4.93
N SER A 578 -24.87 -5.70 -3.77
CA SER A 578 -25.60 -5.80 -2.51
C SER A 578 -25.32 -4.59 -1.63
N VAL A 579 -26.35 -3.79 -1.35
CA VAL A 579 -26.32 -2.72 -0.35
C VAL A 579 -26.58 -3.33 1.02
N MET A 580 -25.63 -3.17 1.93
CA MET A 580 -25.65 -3.72 3.29
C MET A 580 -25.74 -2.59 4.33
N ARG A 581 -26.42 -2.87 5.44
CA ARG A 581 -26.40 -2.07 6.68
C ARG A 581 -25.80 -2.92 7.80
N ASP A 582 -24.87 -2.34 8.55
CA ASP A 582 -24.35 -2.94 9.77
C ASP A 582 -25.36 -2.67 10.93
N GLU A 583 -26.11 -3.68 11.36
CA GLU A 583 -27.09 -3.63 12.45
C GLU A 583 -26.48 -4.18 13.77
N TYR A 584 -26.69 -3.50 14.89
CA TYR A 584 -26.15 -3.91 16.20
C TYR A 584 -27.20 -4.67 17.03
N VAL A 585 -27.15 -6.00 16.97
CA VAL A 585 -28.01 -6.90 17.76
C VAL A 585 -27.51 -6.94 19.20
N ILE A 586 -28.25 -6.32 20.13
CA ILE A 586 -27.96 -6.36 21.56
C ILE A 586 -28.62 -7.58 22.20
N ASN A 587 -27.85 -8.62 22.49
CA ASN A 587 -28.33 -9.75 23.28
C ASN A 587 -28.43 -9.33 24.77
N ARG A 588 -29.65 -9.06 25.22
CA ARG A 588 -29.94 -8.59 26.59
C ARG A 588 -29.67 -9.64 27.68
N GLU A 589 -29.71 -10.93 27.34
CA GLU A 589 -29.45 -12.03 28.29
C GLU A 589 -27.96 -12.24 28.54
N LYS A 590 -27.12 -11.99 27.53
CA LYS A 590 -25.66 -12.22 27.58
C LYS A 590 -24.84 -10.96 27.77
N VAL A 591 -25.47 -9.77 27.74
CA VAL A 591 -24.82 -8.45 27.79
C VAL A 591 -23.75 -8.30 26.69
N THR A 592 -24.01 -8.87 25.51
CA THR A 592 -23.13 -8.81 24.34
C THR A 592 -23.87 -8.19 23.17
N SER A 593 -23.26 -7.21 22.51
CA SER A 593 -23.68 -6.76 21.19
C SER A 593 -22.91 -7.52 20.10
N HIS A 594 -23.61 -7.95 19.05
CA HIS A 594 -23.00 -8.40 17.81
C HIS A 594 -23.38 -7.46 16.66
N CYS A 595 -22.50 -7.36 15.66
CA CYS A 595 -22.72 -6.52 14.49
C CYS A 595 -23.02 -7.44 13.31
N GLU A 596 -24.27 -7.50 12.91
CA GLU A 596 -24.75 -8.31 11.79
C GLU A 596 -24.93 -7.44 10.54
N GLN A 597 -24.75 -8.03 9.36
CA GLN A 597 -24.85 -7.29 8.10
C GLN A 597 -26.10 -7.69 7.35
N ARG A 598 -27.15 -6.86 7.44
CA ARG A 598 -28.40 -7.05 6.73
C ARG A 598 -28.30 -6.49 5.30
N GLN A 599 -28.76 -7.24 4.31
CA GLN A 599 -28.89 -6.73 2.95
C GLN A 599 -30.18 -5.92 2.83
N ILE A 600 -30.06 -4.63 2.48
CA ILE A 600 -31.20 -3.74 2.21
C ILE A 600 -31.71 -3.96 0.78
N ARG A 601 -30.79 -3.96 -0.18
CA ARG A 601 -31.09 -4.01 -1.61
C ARG A 601 -30.08 -4.91 -2.32
N GLY A 602 -30.56 -5.71 -3.27
CA GLY A 602 -29.72 -6.41 -4.24
C GLY A 602 -30.06 -5.90 -5.63
N ILE A 603 -29.08 -5.39 -6.36
CA ILE A 603 -29.21 -4.92 -7.74
C ILE A 603 -28.45 -5.91 -8.64
N PRO A 604 -29.13 -6.77 -9.42
CA PRO A 604 -28.46 -7.64 -10.38
C PRO A 604 -27.77 -6.81 -11.46
N VAL A 605 -26.51 -7.13 -11.78
CA VAL A 605 -25.75 -6.44 -12.84
C VAL A 605 -26.51 -6.48 -14.17
N ALA A 606 -27.17 -7.61 -14.45
CA ALA A 606 -28.03 -7.83 -15.61
C ALA A 606 -29.16 -6.79 -15.78
N ASN A 607 -29.68 -6.24 -14.67
CA ASN A 607 -30.85 -5.36 -14.68
C ASN A 607 -30.47 -3.88 -14.83
N ILE A 608 -29.17 -3.54 -14.72
CA ILE A 608 -28.68 -2.17 -14.93
C ILE A 608 -28.62 -1.92 -16.44
N GLU A 609 -29.16 -0.79 -16.89
CA GLU A 609 -29.17 -0.37 -18.29
C GLU A 609 -28.04 0.64 -18.56
N THR A 610 -27.96 1.70 -17.75
CA THR A 610 -26.90 2.71 -17.85
C THR A 610 -26.31 3.08 -16.49
N VAL A 611 -25.04 3.48 -16.54
CA VAL A 611 -24.20 3.87 -15.42
C VAL A 611 -23.69 5.27 -15.74
N GLN A 612 -23.85 6.24 -14.82
CA GLN A 612 -23.49 7.64 -15.07
C GLN A 612 -22.80 8.24 -13.83
N LEU A 613 -21.63 8.84 -14.00
CA LEU A 613 -20.97 9.63 -12.96
C LEU A 613 -21.48 11.07 -13.05
N ILE A 614 -22.07 11.59 -11.97
CA ILE A 614 -22.73 12.91 -11.94
C ILE A 614 -22.09 13.78 -10.88
N GLY A 615 -21.62 14.95 -11.29
CA GLY A 615 -21.03 15.99 -10.45
C GLY A 615 -20.12 16.88 -11.30
N LYS A 616 -19.91 18.15 -10.90
CA LYS A 616 -18.96 19.04 -11.58
C LYS A 616 -17.55 18.98 -10.99
N ASN A 617 -17.46 18.63 -9.70
CA ASN A 617 -16.20 18.50 -8.97
C ASN A 617 -16.08 17.08 -8.40
N PRO A 618 -14.86 16.52 -8.24
CA PRO A 618 -14.66 15.19 -7.65
C PRO A 618 -15.28 14.98 -6.27
N ALA A 619 -15.39 16.04 -5.45
CA ALA A 619 -16.04 15.99 -4.14
C ALA A 619 -17.58 15.83 -4.21
N ASP A 620 -18.19 16.25 -5.33
CA ASP A 620 -19.64 16.18 -5.55
C ASP A 620 -20.06 14.92 -6.33
N HIS A 621 -19.12 14.06 -6.72
CA HIS A 621 -19.37 12.91 -7.58
C HIS A 621 -20.33 11.90 -6.94
N LYS A 622 -21.44 11.64 -7.63
CA LYS A 622 -22.43 10.61 -7.31
C LYS A 622 -22.54 9.65 -8.48
N LEU A 623 -22.67 8.37 -8.19
CA LEU A 623 -22.96 7.35 -9.20
C LEU A 623 -24.48 7.24 -9.35
N LYS A 624 -25.00 7.45 -10.55
CA LYS A 624 -26.38 7.16 -10.94
C LYS A 624 -26.42 5.84 -11.69
N LEU A 625 -27.29 4.93 -11.24
CA LEU A 625 -27.64 3.68 -11.91
C LEU A 625 -29.06 3.82 -12.45
N VAL A 626 -29.27 3.53 -13.72
CA VAL A 626 -30.62 3.41 -14.32
C VAL A 626 -30.88 1.95 -14.60
N MET A 627 -32.03 1.47 -14.14
CA MET A 627 -32.48 0.09 -14.30
C MET A 627 -33.36 -0.05 -15.53
N ARG A 628 -33.40 -1.25 -16.12
CA ARG A 628 -34.24 -1.59 -17.28
C ARG A 628 -35.76 -1.50 -17.02
N ASP A 629 -36.17 -1.40 -15.75
CA ASP A 629 -37.56 -1.16 -15.33
C ASP A 629 -37.89 0.34 -15.15
N GLY A 630 -36.94 1.24 -15.44
CA GLY A 630 -37.06 2.68 -15.26
C GLY A 630 -36.66 3.19 -13.87
N SER A 631 -36.39 2.31 -12.89
CA SER A 631 -35.92 2.72 -11.56
C SER A 631 -34.56 3.39 -11.64
N VAL A 632 -34.32 4.36 -10.74
CA VAL A 632 -33.04 5.09 -10.67
C VAL A 632 -32.49 5.05 -9.25
N TYR A 633 -31.24 4.62 -9.10
CA TYR A 633 -30.52 4.65 -7.84
C TYR A 633 -29.35 5.64 -7.88
N TYR A 634 -29.08 6.29 -6.75
CA TYR A 634 -27.95 7.19 -6.54
C TYR A 634 -27.08 6.67 -5.40
N VAL A 635 -25.77 6.58 -5.64
CA VAL A 635 -24.77 6.08 -4.69
C VAL A 635 -23.72 7.16 -4.46
N THR A 636 -23.26 7.34 -3.21
CA THR A 636 -22.14 8.22 -2.88
C THR A 636 -21.14 7.52 -1.95
N SER A 637 -19.84 7.79 -2.13
CA SER A 637 -18.74 7.17 -1.38
C SER A 637 -17.45 7.96 -1.59
N GLY A 638 -16.53 7.93 -0.61
CA GLY A 638 -15.16 8.39 -0.82
C GLY A 638 -14.35 7.59 -1.85
N GLN A 639 -14.87 6.46 -2.34
CA GLN A 639 -14.27 5.61 -3.37
C GLN A 639 -15.10 5.56 -4.67
N ILE A 640 -15.97 6.56 -4.92
CA ILE A 640 -16.99 6.51 -5.97
C ILE A 640 -16.42 6.31 -7.40
N ALA A 641 -15.21 6.79 -7.68
CA ALA A 641 -14.55 6.57 -8.97
C ALA A 641 -14.18 5.10 -9.22
N GLU A 642 -13.71 4.37 -8.19
CA GLU A 642 -13.40 2.94 -8.31
C GLU A 642 -14.69 2.09 -8.37
N ILE A 643 -15.75 2.53 -7.69
CA ILE A 643 -17.09 1.91 -7.83
C ILE A 643 -17.63 2.10 -9.26
N TYR A 644 -17.51 3.30 -9.83
CA TYR A 644 -17.90 3.59 -11.22
C TYR A 644 -17.13 2.70 -12.21
N GLU A 645 -15.79 2.70 -12.14
CA GLU A 645 -14.89 1.93 -13.01
C GLU A 645 -15.21 0.41 -13.02
N ILE A 646 -15.63 -0.14 -11.88
CA ILE A 646 -16.06 -1.54 -11.78
C ILE A 646 -17.46 -1.75 -12.37
N VAL A 647 -18.44 -0.91 -12.02
CA VAL A 647 -19.85 -1.13 -12.37
C VAL A 647 -20.13 -0.81 -13.84
N GLU A 648 -19.52 0.23 -14.41
CA GLU A 648 -19.56 0.54 -15.84
C GLU A 648 -19.09 -0.66 -16.67
N ARG A 649 -17.85 -1.12 -16.39
CA ARG A 649 -17.26 -2.26 -17.09
C ARG A 649 -18.05 -3.55 -16.90
N PHE A 650 -18.62 -3.80 -15.72
CA PHE A 650 -19.49 -4.96 -15.49
C PHE A 650 -20.75 -4.90 -16.36
N VAL A 651 -21.37 -3.75 -16.49
CA VAL A 651 -22.59 -3.59 -17.31
C VAL A 651 -22.27 -3.77 -18.81
N ASP A 652 -21.16 -3.23 -19.29
CA ASP A 652 -20.80 -3.33 -20.70
C ASP A 652 -20.30 -4.74 -21.09
N GLU A 653 -19.54 -5.41 -20.21
CA GLU A 653 -19.21 -6.84 -20.37
C GLU A 653 -20.46 -7.74 -20.35
N TRP A 654 -21.49 -7.39 -19.58
CA TRP A 654 -22.75 -8.15 -19.56
C TRP A 654 -23.60 -7.92 -20.81
N LYS A 655 -23.68 -6.68 -21.30
CA LYS A 655 -24.32 -6.36 -22.59
C LYS A 655 -23.66 -7.11 -23.75
N SER A 656 -22.33 -7.13 -23.82
CA SER A 656 -21.60 -7.78 -24.91
C SER A 656 -21.82 -9.29 -24.97
N GLN A 657 -22.10 -9.95 -23.84
CA GLN A 657 -22.56 -11.35 -23.83
C GLN A 657 -23.90 -11.50 -24.54
N THR A 658 -24.92 -10.72 -24.15
CA THR A 658 -26.27 -10.85 -24.71
C THR A 658 -26.32 -10.60 -26.23
N THR A 659 -25.49 -9.72 -26.77
CA THR A 659 -25.40 -9.53 -28.24
C THR A 659 -24.83 -10.76 -28.95
N ASN A 660 -23.80 -11.40 -28.38
CA ASN A 660 -23.18 -12.58 -28.98
C ASN A 660 -24.07 -13.83 -28.84
N GLU A 661 -24.74 -14.03 -27.70
CA GLU A 661 -25.73 -15.11 -27.51
C GLU A 661 -27.02 -14.89 -28.32
N SER A 662 -27.26 -13.68 -28.86
CA SER A 662 -28.35 -13.41 -29.83
C SER A 662 -27.91 -13.51 -31.30
N GLN A 663 -26.64 -13.82 -31.57
CA GLN A 663 -26.05 -13.92 -32.91
C GLN A 663 -25.51 -15.32 -33.24
N ALA A 664 -25.60 -16.26 -32.31
CA ALA A 664 -25.08 -17.63 -32.38
C ALA A 664 -26.20 -18.68 -32.24
#